data_AF-A0A2W7CPQ8-F1
#
_entry.id   AF-A0A2W7CPQ8-F1
#
_cell.length_a   1.000
_cell.length_b   1.000
_cell.length_c   1.000
_cell.angle_alpha   90.00
_cell.angle_beta   90.00
_cell.angle_gamma   90.00
#
_symmetry.space_group_name_H-M   'P 1'
#
loop_
_entity.id
_entity.type
_entity.pdbx_description
1 polymer ?
#
loop_
_entity_poly.entity_id
_entity_poly.type
_entity_poly.pdbx_seq_one_letter_code
_entity_poly.pdbx_strand_id
1 'polypeptide(L)'
;MNIIRKQALLAAVLTGVLTITSAYAEDAAPGAPKSLPGGLLKGYLPREALPNSLVLLPPPPPAGSAAFALDEDVARKSVALRGTPRWTQAEVDADLSFPKAAAIFSCALKAPITEERTPHLYVLLRRSLTDVGLSTYAAKDHYHRTRPFMENKEPICTPAQQADIEKDGSYPSGHAAVGWGWALILSEIAPEQTDSILARGAAYGDSRSVCNVHWHSDIVEGQAMAAGVVARLHAEPAFRADLEAAKSELAAIRADNVTPASDCAEEAAALTPPESVDTTLTARAQTDIPKSTITPDSVETRVGTLDFKDGMPSKATLDKVYENLDFVHAFDAFMNTYQGVNIFDMRKGLLEAGVKDNEIIIFSELMDAKSLYLTANSDTIYFHGFIDLSKGPMVFEAPPGSLGLIDDMWFRWVIDFGGPGPDRGEGGKYLILPPGYDGPVPEGGFYVARSKTNHVLAFGRSFMQNSDPKPVVDLIRRTAKIYPYTPGGAGTSIAEFLTGNGTLAAAPQLAPQVFHEGTGKSIDTIPPSDFSYYELLNELVQQEPATSLDAELMGPIAAIGIVKGKPFAPNTRMKKTLSDAVALANATARSLAMNPRDPGAYYYPGKSWFNPLFVGGADFETPAAQITPEGAKPYPRTGYRTLDARTSFFYFATGNTPAMVMNLTGIGSQYLMVTADANKDYFDGSKAYRVTLPKGIPQERFWSFTVYDNQTRSFLDTPQRYPRAGDQSYPSPAAEPDADGSTTVYFSPTQPTAVKRGNWIQTDPKRGWFTILRLYSPTQAFFDKTWQPSEVELVK
;
A
#
# COMPACT_ATOMS: atom_id res chain seq x y z
N MET A 1 -16.93 -25.63 51.31
CA MET A 1 -16.55 -24.27 51.77
C MET A 1 -17.05 -23.27 50.73
N ASN A 2 -17.48 -22.10 51.18
CA ASN A 2 -18.53 -21.25 50.59
C ASN A 2 -18.35 -20.75 49.14
N ILE A 3 -19.40 -20.81 48.29
CA ILE A 3 -20.33 -19.73 47.80
C ILE A 3 -19.58 -18.66 46.93
N ILE A 4 -19.90 -18.33 45.66
CA ILE A 4 -21.01 -17.47 45.14
C ILE A 4 -20.96 -17.33 43.58
N ARG A 5 -22.15 -17.52 42.95
CA ARG A 5 -22.82 -16.93 41.72
C ARG A 5 -22.06 -16.77 40.38
N LYS A 6 -22.53 -17.27 39.21
CA LYS A 6 -23.81 -17.18 38.43
C LYS A 6 -24.23 -15.74 38.03
N GLN A 7 -24.36 -15.44 36.73
CA GLN A 7 -25.63 -15.56 35.97
C GLN A 7 -25.52 -15.06 34.51
N ALA A 8 -26.38 -15.63 33.66
CA ALA A 8 -26.55 -15.34 32.24
C ALA A 8 -28.05 -15.12 31.92
N LEU A 9 -28.28 -14.26 30.91
CA LEU A 9 -29.34 -14.23 29.89
C LEU A 9 -30.84 -13.90 30.19
N LEU A 10 -31.27 -12.86 29.45
CA LEU A 10 -32.43 -12.70 28.52
C LEU A 10 -33.91 -12.68 28.97
N ALA A 11 -34.50 -11.49 28.74
CA ALA A 11 -35.80 -11.08 28.17
C ALA A 11 -36.99 -12.05 27.97
N ALA A 12 -38.20 -11.60 28.36
CA ALA A 12 -39.39 -11.41 27.49
C ALA A 12 -40.61 -10.85 28.26
N VAL A 13 -41.52 -10.23 27.50
CA VAL A 13 -42.64 -9.31 27.82
C VAL A 13 -43.91 -10.02 28.35
N LEU A 14 -44.71 -9.38 29.23
CA LEU A 14 -46.18 -9.46 29.17
C LEU A 14 -46.89 -8.29 29.93
N THR A 15 -48.04 -7.92 29.36
CA THR A 15 -49.01 -6.83 29.60
C THR A 15 -49.53 -6.62 31.03
N GLY A 16 -49.81 -5.36 31.39
CA GLY A 16 -50.65 -4.98 32.54
C GLY A 16 -51.33 -3.61 32.33
N VAL A 17 -52.65 -3.62 32.19
CA VAL A 17 -53.55 -2.46 32.23
C VAL A 17 -53.58 -1.91 33.66
N LEU A 18 -53.35 -0.61 33.84
CA LEU A 18 -53.75 0.10 35.07
C LEU A 18 -54.23 1.52 34.73
N THR A 19 -55.52 1.75 34.95
CA THR A 19 -56.15 3.06 35.05
C THR A 19 -55.70 3.75 36.33
N ILE A 20 -55.10 4.94 36.20
CA ILE A 20 -54.91 5.88 37.31
C ILE A 20 -55.57 7.19 36.92
N THR A 21 -56.72 7.44 37.55
CA THR A 21 -57.33 8.76 37.70
C THR A 21 -56.46 9.59 38.63
N SER A 22 -55.97 10.73 38.15
CA SER A 22 -55.40 11.78 39.00
C SER A 22 -56.07 13.10 38.63
N ALA A 23 -56.82 13.63 39.60
CA ALA A 23 -57.38 14.97 39.59
C ALA A 23 -56.25 16.01 39.45
N TYR A 24 -56.48 17.01 38.60
CA TYR A 24 -55.82 18.30 38.71
C TYR A 24 -56.88 19.39 38.74
N ALA A 25 -56.66 20.31 39.67
CA ALA A 25 -57.51 21.39 40.06
C ALA A 25 -57.73 22.40 38.92
N GLU A 26 -58.91 23.02 38.94
CA GLU A 26 -59.10 24.36 38.39
C GLU A 26 -58.11 25.31 39.07
N ASP A 27 -57.12 25.79 38.32
CA ASP A 27 -56.39 27.01 38.65
C ASP A 27 -56.66 28.05 37.56
N ALA A 28 -56.84 29.27 38.03
CA ALA A 28 -57.51 30.37 37.36
C ALA A 28 -56.88 30.82 36.02
N ALA A 29 -57.74 31.33 35.12
CA ALA A 29 -57.35 32.04 33.91
C ALA A 29 -56.33 33.17 34.22
N PRO A 30 -55.17 33.24 33.55
CA PRO A 30 -54.25 34.36 33.72
C PRO A 30 -54.87 35.61 33.09
N GLY A 31 -54.98 36.68 33.87
CA GLY A 31 -55.39 37.99 33.38
C GLY A 31 -54.48 38.49 32.24
N ALA A 32 -55.05 39.33 31.36
CA ALA A 32 -54.41 39.82 30.14
C ALA A 32 -52.98 40.36 30.36
N PRO A 33 -52.03 40.10 29.46
CA PRO A 33 -50.65 40.60 29.56
C PRO A 33 -50.61 42.13 29.68
N LYS A 34 -49.78 42.65 30.61
CA LYS A 34 -49.59 44.10 30.77
C LYS A 34 -48.94 44.70 29.52
N SER A 35 -49.40 45.89 29.10
CA SER A 35 -48.80 46.67 28.01
C SER A 35 -47.50 47.35 28.45
N LEU A 36 -46.54 47.41 27.54
CA LEU A 36 -45.28 48.14 27.62
C LEU A 36 -45.38 49.45 26.79
N PRO A 37 -44.49 50.44 27.02
CA PRO A 37 -44.39 51.62 26.17
C PRO A 37 -44.25 51.26 24.68
N GLY A 38 -44.91 52.01 23.80
CA GLY A 38 -44.91 51.73 22.35
C GLY A 38 -45.95 50.70 21.88
N GLY A 39 -46.88 50.27 22.74
CA GLY A 39 -47.99 49.39 22.36
C GLY A 39 -47.64 47.89 22.34
N LEU A 40 -46.42 47.53 22.75
CA LEU A 40 -45.96 46.15 22.89
C LEU A 40 -46.62 45.45 24.08
N LEU A 41 -46.91 44.16 23.97
CA LEU A 41 -47.26 43.35 25.14
C LEU A 41 -45.99 42.86 25.84
N LYS A 42 -46.05 42.70 27.16
CA LYS A 42 -44.97 42.05 27.89
C LYS A 42 -44.75 40.62 27.34
N GLY A 43 -43.51 40.33 26.95
CA GLY A 43 -43.08 39.00 26.52
C GLY A 43 -43.14 37.95 27.63
N TYR A 44 -42.71 36.73 27.32
CA TYR A 44 -42.61 35.62 28.27
C TYR A 44 -41.35 35.73 29.12
N LEU A 45 -40.29 36.34 28.62
CA LEU A 45 -39.00 36.44 29.31
C LEU A 45 -38.83 37.83 29.94
N PRO A 46 -38.25 37.94 31.14
CA PRO A 46 -37.71 39.21 31.62
C PRO A 46 -36.49 39.61 30.76
N ARG A 47 -36.20 40.92 30.68
CA ARG A 47 -35.18 41.47 29.76
C ARG A 47 -33.80 40.85 29.99
N GLU A 48 -33.47 40.52 31.22
CA GLU A 48 -32.19 39.93 31.64
C GLU A 48 -32.07 38.45 31.28
N ALA A 49 -33.19 37.77 31.00
CA ALA A 49 -33.22 36.37 30.59
C ALA A 49 -33.26 36.18 29.08
N LEU A 50 -33.34 37.26 28.30
CA LEU A 50 -33.23 37.20 26.84
C LEU A 50 -31.81 36.73 26.46
N PRO A 51 -31.68 35.80 25.50
CA PRO A 51 -30.38 35.45 24.93
C PRO A 51 -29.61 36.71 24.47
N ASN A 52 -28.33 36.79 24.86
CA ASN A 52 -27.53 37.99 24.60
C ASN A 52 -26.90 37.95 23.20
N SER A 53 -27.43 38.77 22.29
CA SER A 53 -26.94 38.87 20.91
C SER A 53 -25.47 39.25 20.77
N LEU A 54 -24.92 40.05 21.68
CA LEU A 54 -23.50 40.43 21.62
C LEU A 54 -22.56 39.26 21.92
N VAL A 55 -23.04 38.26 22.67
CA VAL A 55 -22.27 37.05 22.99
C VAL A 55 -22.45 35.97 21.92
N LEU A 56 -23.64 35.86 21.36
CA LEU A 56 -24.02 34.75 20.48
C LEU A 56 -23.68 35.00 19.02
N LEU A 57 -23.68 36.26 18.57
CA LEU A 57 -23.45 36.60 17.18
C LEU A 57 -22.01 37.01 16.92
N PRO A 58 -21.47 36.72 15.73
CA PRO A 58 -20.21 37.31 15.30
C PRO A 58 -20.33 38.85 15.19
N PRO A 59 -19.21 39.59 15.10
CA PRO A 59 -19.27 40.99 14.70
C PRO A 59 -19.80 41.15 13.27
N PRO A 60 -20.40 42.29 12.92
CA PRO A 60 -20.85 42.54 11.56
C PRO A 60 -19.68 42.44 10.57
N PRO A 61 -19.91 41.98 9.32
CA PRO A 61 -18.86 41.83 8.33
C PRO A 61 -18.05 43.13 8.15
N PRO A 62 -16.71 43.08 8.28
CA PRO A 62 -15.88 44.26 8.08
C PRO A 62 -15.85 44.66 6.60
N ALA A 63 -15.70 45.96 6.33
CA ALA A 63 -15.57 46.49 4.98
C ALA A 63 -14.44 45.79 4.21
N GLY A 64 -14.69 45.47 2.93
CA GLY A 64 -13.75 44.75 2.06
C GLY A 64 -13.69 43.23 2.29
N SER A 65 -14.45 42.67 3.23
CA SER A 65 -14.59 41.21 3.36
C SER A 65 -15.54 40.63 2.31
N ALA A 66 -15.41 39.34 2.01
CA ALA A 66 -16.32 38.64 1.10
C ALA A 66 -17.77 38.64 1.58
N ALA A 67 -17.99 38.56 2.90
CA ALA A 67 -19.33 38.67 3.49
C ALA A 67 -19.92 40.08 3.32
N PHE A 68 -19.11 41.13 3.43
CA PHE A 68 -19.56 42.49 3.12
C PHE A 68 -19.82 42.70 1.63
N ALA A 69 -19.02 42.09 0.74
CA ALA A 69 -19.29 42.13 -0.70
C ALA A 69 -20.63 41.47 -1.07
N LEU A 70 -21.02 40.39 -0.36
CA LEU A 70 -22.35 39.79 -0.51
C LEU A 70 -23.45 40.74 -0.01
N ASP A 71 -23.25 41.40 1.13
CA ASP A 71 -24.18 42.42 1.63
C ASP A 71 -24.42 43.53 0.60
N GLU A 72 -23.36 44.02 -0.04
CA GLU A 72 -23.43 45.05 -1.08
C GLU A 72 -24.15 44.54 -2.34
N ASP A 73 -23.86 43.33 -2.80
CA ASP A 73 -24.51 42.75 -3.98
C ASP A 73 -26.00 42.53 -3.75
N VAL A 74 -26.38 41.98 -2.59
CA VAL A 74 -27.80 41.77 -2.24
C VAL A 74 -28.51 43.10 -2.08
N ALA A 75 -27.91 44.11 -1.44
CA ALA A 75 -28.50 45.45 -1.31
C ALA A 75 -28.75 46.09 -2.69
N ARG A 76 -27.77 46.01 -3.60
CA ARG A 76 -27.89 46.52 -4.97
C ARG A 76 -29.01 45.82 -5.75
N LYS A 77 -29.11 44.50 -5.68
CA LYS A 77 -30.19 43.72 -6.30
C LYS A 77 -31.56 44.03 -5.70
N SER A 78 -31.61 44.23 -4.38
CA SER A 78 -32.83 44.53 -3.64
C SER A 78 -33.42 45.88 -4.01
N VAL A 79 -32.59 46.92 -4.14
CA VAL A 79 -33.02 48.25 -4.60
C VAL A 79 -33.66 48.19 -6.00
N ALA A 80 -33.18 47.30 -6.87
CA ALA A 80 -33.74 47.14 -8.22
C ALA A 80 -35.18 46.59 -8.23
N LEU A 81 -35.69 46.08 -7.11
CA LEU A 81 -37.07 45.60 -6.98
C LEU A 81 -38.07 46.73 -6.71
N ARG A 82 -37.63 47.99 -6.58
CA ARG A 82 -38.51 49.14 -6.35
C ARG A 82 -39.63 49.22 -7.39
N GLY A 83 -40.86 49.41 -6.90
CA GLY A 83 -42.06 49.52 -7.73
C GLY A 83 -42.58 48.18 -8.29
N THR A 84 -41.96 47.06 -7.92
CA THR A 84 -42.47 45.72 -8.24
C THR A 84 -43.44 45.22 -7.15
N PRO A 85 -44.27 44.20 -7.42
CA PRO A 85 -45.09 43.56 -6.39
C PRO A 85 -44.29 43.07 -5.18
N ARG A 86 -43.03 42.63 -5.39
CA ARG A 86 -42.13 42.22 -4.31
C ARG A 86 -41.79 43.37 -3.35
N TRP A 87 -41.66 44.59 -3.87
CA TRP A 87 -41.45 45.79 -3.05
C TRP A 87 -42.71 46.17 -2.28
N THR A 88 -43.89 46.12 -2.91
CA THR A 88 -45.17 46.32 -2.22
C THR A 88 -45.37 45.31 -1.09
N GLN A 89 -45.04 44.03 -1.32
CA GLN A 89 -45.09 43.02 -0.27
C GLN A 89 -44.08 43.32 0.87
N ALA A 90 -42.93 43.90 0.55
CA ALA A 90 -41.95 44.30 1.55
C ALA A 90 -42.46 45.48 2.43
N GLU A 91 -43.24 46.40 1.86
CA GLU A 91 -43.92 47.47 2.61
C GLU A 91 -44.95 46.91 3.59
N VAL A 92 -45.73 45.90 3.17
CA VAL A 92 -46.67 45.18 4.05
C VAL A 92 -45.91 44.48 5.18
N ASP A 93 -44.82 43.79 4.86
CA ASP A 93 -44.00 43.09 5.84
C ASP A 93 -43.31 44.04 6.84
N ALA A 94 -43.05 45.29 6.44
CA ALA A 94 -42.44 46.28 7.31
C ALA A 94 -43.37 46.80 8.42
N ASP A 95 -44.69 46.56 8.34
CA ASP A 95 -45.66 47.01 9.32
C ASP A 95 -45.87 46.00 10.46
N LEU A 96 -45.14 46.19 11.57
CA LEU A 96 -45.29 45.40 12.80
C LEU A 96 -46.44 45.88 13.71
N SER A 97 -47.31 46.80 13.26
CA SER A 97 -48.46 47.23 14.05
C SER A 97 -49.59 46.19 14.03
N PHE A 98 -50.17 45.91 15.19
CA PHE A 98 -51.35 45.06 15.29
C PHE A 98 -52.62 45.88 15.02
N PRO A 99 -53.59 45.37 14.23
CA PRO A 99 -53.76 43.95 13.86
C PRO A 99 -53.01 43.49 12.59
N LYS A 100 -52.46 44.40 11.77
CA LYS A 100 -51.87 44.06 10.46
C LYS A 100 -50.76 43.01 10.55
N ALA A 101 -49.90 43.15 11.55
CA ALA A 101 -48.76 42.25 11.73
C ALA A 101 -49.17 40.80 12.00
N ALA A 102 -50.32 40.58 12.65
CA ALA A 102 -50.83 39.24 12.88
C ALA A 102 -51.16 38.51 11.58
N ALA A 103 -51.61 39.26 10.55
CA ALA A 103 -52.12 38.69 9.32
C ALA A 103 -51.03 38.21 8.35
N ILE A 104 -49.76 38.59 8.56
CA ILE A 104 -48.61 38.35 7.66
C ILE A 104 -48.45 36.87 7.28
N PHE A 105 -48.73 35.96 8.22
CA PHE A 105 -48.59 34.51 8.00
C PHE A 105 -49.91 33.82 7.64
N SER A 106 -51.03 34.54 7.51
CA SER A 106 -52.35 33.92 7.32
C SER A 106 -52.41 33.06 6.05
N CYS A 107 -51.76 33.48 4.96
CA CYS A 107 -51.71 32.71 3.72
C CYS A 107 -50.89 31.43 3.84
N ALA A 108 -49.69 31.51 4.43
CA ALA A 108 -48.86 30.33 4.69
C ALA A 108 -49.54 29.36 5.68
N LEU A 109 -50.24 29.89 6.68
CA LEU A 109 -51.00 29.11 7.67
C LEU A 109 -52.33 28.59 7.11
N LYS A 110 -52.81 29.10 5.96
CA LYS A 110 -54.14 28.81 5.41
C LYS A 110 -55.28 29.04 6.42
N ALA A 111 -55.13 30.03 7.28
CA ALA A 111 -56.13 30.41 8.29
C ALA A 111 -55.97 31.90 8.65
N PRO A 112 -57.06 32.64 8.91
CA PRO A 112 -56.97 34.03 9.36
C PRO A 112 -56.42 34.11 10.78
N ILE A 113 -55.55 35.08 11.04
CA ILE A 113 -55.03 35.37 12.39
C ILE A 113 -55.58 36.74 12.82
N THR A 114 -56.59 36.74 13.71
CA THR A 114 -57.21 37.95 14.26
C THR A 114 -57.46 37.84 15.75
N GLU A 115 -57.67 38.97 16.43
CA GLU A 115 -57.95 39.00 17.87
C GLU A 115 -59.25 38.26 18.23
N GLU A 116 -60.25 38.29 17.34
CA GLU A 116 -61.57 37.72 17.56
C GLU A 116 -61.62 36.23 17.27
N ARG A 117 -60.92 35.78 16.22
CA ARG A 117 -60.99 34.39 15.75
C ARG A 117 -59.89 33.51 16.32
N THR A 118 -58.70 34.08 16.48
CA THR A 118 -57.51 33.38 17.00
C THR A 118 -56.93 34.09 18.23
N PRO A 119 -57.70 34.36 19.29
CA PRO A 119 -57.21 35.13 20.44
C PRO A 119 -55.92 34.57 21.06
N HIS A 120 -55.76 33.25 21.16
CA HIS A 120 -54.55 32.64 21.74
C HIS A 120 -53.34 32.79 20.83
N LEU A 121 -53.48 32.47 19.55
CA LEU A 121 -52.40 32.67 18.57
C LEU A 121 -52.04 34.16 18.44
N TYR A 122 -53.04 35.05 18.43
CA TYR A 122 -52.84 36.50 18.34
C TYR A 122 -52.02 37.03 19.51
N VAL A 123 -52.33 36.61 20.75
CA VAL A 123 -51.54 36.96 21.95
C VAL A 123 -50.15 36.33 21.90
N LEU A 124 -50.02 35.08 21.46
CA LEU A 124 -48.74 34.39 21.32
C LEU A 124 -47.78 35.13 20.38
N LEU A 125 -48.26 35.60 19.23
CA LEU A 125 -47.47 36.39 18.29
C LEU A 125 -47.08 37.76 18.88
N ARG A 126 -48.00 38.44 19.57
CA ARG A 126 -47.72 39.73 20.21
C ARG A 126 -46.67 39.65 21.32
N ARG A 127 -46.71 38.60 22.14
CA ARG A 127 -45.75 38.41 23.23
C ARG A 127 -44.38 37.96 22.71
N SER A 128 -44.35 37.03 21.77
CA SER A 128 -43.11 36.56 21.15
C SER A 128 -42.41 37.64 20.32
N LEU A 129 -43.15 38.59 19.72
CA LEU A 129 -42.55 39.76 19.06
C LEU A 129 -41.65 40.53 20.02
N THR A 130 -42.11 40.76 21.26
CA THR A 130 -41.33 41.48 22.28
C THR A 130 -40.06 40.71 22.64
N ASP A 131 -40.15 39.41 22.93
CA ASP A 131 -38.97 38.63 23.32
C ASP A 131 -37.94 38.54 22.17
N VAL A 132 -38.41 38.19 20.97
CA VAL A 132 -37.54 38.00 19.81
C VAL A 132 -36.95 39.32 19.33
N GLY A 133 -37.77 40.37 19.22
CA GLY A 133 -37.31 41.69 18.79
C GLY A 133 -36.30 42.30 19.77
N LEU A 134 -36.58 42.29 21.07
CA LEU A 134 -35.71 42.89 22.07
C LEU A 134 -34.38 42.13 22.27
N SER A 135 -34.33 40.84 21.96
CA SER A 135 -33.08 40.04 22.06
C SER A 135 -31.93 40.58 21.18
N THR A 136 -32.27 41.31 20.10
CA THR A 136 -31.29 41.86 19.15
C THR A 136 -30.53 43.09 19.65
N TYR A 137 -31.02 43.76 20.70
CA TYR A 137 -30.55 45.10 21.05
C TYR A 137 -29.14 45.13 21.67
N ALA A 138 -28.67 44.08 22.35
CA ALA A 138 -27.33 44.08 22.92
C ALA A 138 -26.24 44.23 21.83
N ALA A 139 -26.41 43.56 20.68
CA ALA A 139 -25.52 43.72 19.52
C ALA A 139 -25.79 45.04 18.77
N LYS A 140 -27.05 45.45 18.60
CA LYS A 140 -27.39 46.73 17.93
C LYS A 140 -26.81 47.94 18.65
N ASP A 141 -26.97 48.01 19.97
CA ASP A 141 -26.48 49.09 20.83
C ASP A 141 -24.94 49.07 20.96
N HIS A 142 -24.31 47.92 20.67
CA HIS A 142 -22.86 47.80 20.69
C HIS A 142 -22.22 48.20 19.35
N TYR A 143 -22.68 47.60 18.26
CA TYR A 143 -22.05 47.77 16.95
C TYR A 143 -22.54 49.02 16.21
N HIS A 144 -23.78 49.46 16.43
CA HIS A 144 -24.39 50.62 15.77
C HIS A 144 -24.11 50.67 14.25
N ARG A 145 -24.19 49.52 13.57
CA ARG A 145 -23.85 49.39 12.15
C ARG A 145 -24.72 50.32 11.30
N THR A 146 -24.10 51.06 10.38
CA THR A 146 -24.79 51.91 9.40
C THR A 146 -25.73 51.08 8.51
N ARG A 147 -26.94 51.60 8.26
CA ARG A 147 -27.95 50.94 7.42
C ARG A 147 -27.65 51.11 5.92
N PRO A 148 -28.11 50.19 5.04
CA PRO A 148 -27.86 50.26 3.60
C PRO A 148 -28.27 51.59 2.95
N PHE A 149 -29.48 52.09 3.20
CA PHE A 149 -29.95 53.36 2.62
C PHE A 149 -29.09 54.58 3.02
N MET A 150 -28.43 54.53 4.18
CA MET A 150 -27.54 55.59 4.63
C MET A 150 -26.22 55.55 3.87
N GLU A 151 -25.77 54.38 3.39
CA GLU A 151 -24.56 54.22 2.58
C GLU A 151 -24.85 54.46 1.09
N ASN A 152 -25.82 53.75 0.52
CA ASN A 152 -26.11 53.79 -0.91
C ASN A 152 -26.99 54.98 -1.34
N LYS A 153 -27.55 55.74 -0.38
CA LYS A 153 -28.40 56.92 -0.59
C LYS A 153 -29.70 56.65 -1.38
N GLU A 154 -30.13 55.40 -1.42
CA GLU A 154 -31.38 54.98 -2.10
C GLU A 154 -32.57 54.95 -1.13
N PRO A 155 -33.79 55.31 -1.55
CA PRO A 155 -35.00 55.27 -0.72
C PRO A 155 -35.27 53.92 -0.03
N ILE A 156 -35.94 53.99 1.13
CA ILE A 156 -36.52 52.85 1.84
C ILE A 156 -38.00 52.69 1.50
N CYS A 157 -38.55 51.49 1.76
CA CYS A 157 -39.97 51.20 1.53
C CYS A 157 -40.91 51.85 2.57
N THR A 158 -40.39 52.32 3.72
CA THR A 158 -41.17 53.02 4.76
C THR A 158 -40.65 54.44 5.06
N PRO A 159 -40.76 55.41 4.11
CA PRO A 159 -40.17 56.75 4.26
C PRO A 159 -40.58 57.49 5.55
N ALA A 160 -41.81 57.26 6.03
CA ALA A 160 -42.31 57.86 7.28
C ALA A 160 -41.51 57.44 8.53
N GLN A 161 -40.82 56.31 8.49
CA GLN A 161 -40.02 55.77 9.60
C GLN A 161 -38.53 56.13 9.49
N GLN A 162 -38.10 56.76 8.39
CA GLN A 162 -36.68 56.93 8.07
C GLN A 162 -35.93 57.66 9.20
N ALA A 163 -36.46 58.77 9.69
CA ALA A 163 -35.83 59.60 10.72
C ALA A 163 -35.63 58.88 12.07
N ASP A 164 -36.43 57.85 12.35
CA ASP A 164 -36.31 57.05 13.57
C ASP A 164 -35.32 55.90 13.38
N ILE A 165 -35.36 55.21 12.23
CA ILE A 165 -34.46 54.08 11.96
C ILE A 165 -33.02 54.51 11.64
N GLU A 166 -32.79 55.75 11.19
CA GLU A 166 -31.44 56.33 11.03
C GLU A 166 -30.66 56.38 12.36
N LYS A 167 -31.37 56.40 13.50
CA LYS A 167 -30.79 56.44 14.84
C LYS A 167 -30.60 55.05 15.46
N ASP A 168 -31.07 53.99 14.79
CA ASP A 168 -30.99 52.60 15.26
C ASP A 168 -30.04 51.77 14.38
N GLY A 169 -29.18 50.98 15.01
CA GLY A 169 -28.19 50.15 14.31
C GLY A 169 -28.82 49.08 13.44
N SER A 170 -28.17 48.74 12.32
CA SER A 170 -28.69 47.73 11.39
C SER A 170 -28.48 46.29 11.86
N TYR A 171 -27.44 46.01 12.66
CA TYR A 171 -27.00 44.63 12.95
C TYR A 171 -27.30 44.17 14.39
N PRO A 172 -27.93 43.00 14.58
CA PRO A 172 -28.68 42.21 13.61
C PRO A 172 -30.09 42.80 13.36
N SER A 173 -30.83 42.27 12.39
CA SER A 173 -32.19 42.73 12.07
C SER A 173 -33.23 42.19 13.06
N GLY A 174 -33.79 43.09 13.88
CA GLY A 174 -34.89 42.75 14.81
C GLY A 174 -36.18 42.35 14.11
N HIS A 175 -36.49 42.94 12.95
CA HIS A 175 -37.67 42.53 12.16
C HIS A 175 -37.49 41.13 11.58
N ALA A 176 -36.32 40.84 10.99
CA ALA A 176 -36.03 39.50 10.48
C ALA A 176 -36.10 38.45 11.60
N ALA A 177 -35.61 38.81 12.79
CA ALA A 177 -35.77 37.97 13.98
C ALA A 177 -37.25 37.70 14.26
N VAL A 178 -38.11 38.72 14.35
CA VAL A 178 -39.55 38.55 14.63
C VAL A 178 -40.22 37.64 13.61
N GLY A 179 -40.03 37.86 12.31
CA GLY A 179 -40.65 37.02 11.29
C GLY A 179 -40.18 35.57 11.32
N TRP A 180 -38.88 35.34 11.54
CA TRP A 180 -38.37 33.98 11.67
C TRP A 180 -38.82 33.30 12.96
N GLY A 181 -38.85 34.03 14.07
CA GLY A 181 -39.37 33.54 15.35
C GLY A 181 -40.84 33.14 15.25
N TRP A 182 -41.66 33.97 14.60
CA TRP A 182 -43.05 33.61 14.29
C TRP A 182 -43.14 32.39 13.38
N ALA A 183 -42.31 32.29 12.34
CA ALA A 183 -42.31 31.12 11.47
C ALA A 183 -41.95 29.82 12.22
N LEU A 184 -40.97 29.86 13.12
CA LEU A 184 -40.61 28.71 13.96
C LEU A 184 -41.78 28.33 14.88
N ILE A 185 -42.36 29.29 15.60
CA ILE A 185 -43.50 29.05 16.49
C ILE A 185 -44.70 28.48 15.70
N LEU A 186 -45.02 29.08 14.56
CA LEU A 186 -46.14 28.66 13.71
C LEU A 186 -45.90 27.27 13.09
N SER A 187 -44.65 26.91 12.77
CA SER A 187 -44.32 25.57 12.28
C SER A 187 -44.56 24.47 13.32
N GLU A 188 -44.44 24.80 14.61
CA GLU A 188 -44.83 23.89 15.69
C GLU A 188 -46.35 23.79 15.84
N ILE A 189 -47.07 24.87 15.58
CA ILE A 189 -48.53 24.92 15.66
C ILE A 189 -49.18 24.19 14.48
N ALA A 190 -48.56 24.28 13.30
CA ALA A 190 -49.08 23.84 12.02
C ALA A 190 -48.02 23.03 11.24
N PRO A 191 -47.62 21.85 11.77
CA PRO A 191 -46.49 21.08 11.25
C PRO A 191 -46.68 20.65 9.79
N GLU A 192 -47.91 20.51 9.33
CA GLU A 192 -48.22 20.13 7.96
C GLU A 192 -48.11 21.30 6.94
N GLN A 193 -47.89 22.53 7.41
CA GLN A 193 -47.54 23.70 6.59
C GLN A 193 -46.12 24.21 6.87
N THR A 194 -45.27 23.42 7.53
CA THR A 194 -43.91 23.80 7.93
C THR A 194 -43.14 24.47 6.79
N ASP A 195 -43.05 23.83 5.62
CA ASP A 195 -42.26 24.35 4.51
C ASP A 195 -42.78 25.71 4.01
N SER A 196 -44.11 25.86 3.88
CA SER A 196 -44.71 27.14 3.47
C SER A 196 -44.55 28.23 4.53
N ILE A 197 -44.60 27.89 5.81
CA ILE A 197 -44.44 28.84 6.92
C ILE A 197 -42.98 29.29 7.02
N LEU A 198 -42.03 28.36 6.95
CA LEU A 198 -40.61 28.69 6.97
C LEU A 198 -40.20 29.47 5.73
N ALA A 199 -40.69 29.11 4.54
CA ALA A 199 -40.48 29.90 3.32
C ALA A 199 -41.01 31.33 3.45
N ARG A 200 -42.20 31.50 4.04
CA ARG A 200 -42.77 32.83 4.32
C ARG A 200 -41.93 33.61 5.33
N GLY A 201 -41.39 32.96 6.35
CA GLY A 201 -40.49 33.55 7.34
C GLY A 201 -39.17 34.02 6.75
N ALA A 202 -38.57 33.24 5.84
CA ALA A 202 -37.39 33.65 5.10
C ALA A 202 -37.69 34.87 4.22
N ALA A 203 -38.77 34.82 3.44
CA ALA A 203 -39.20 35.92 2.59
C ALA A 203 -39.52 37.21 3.38
N TYR A 204 -40.10 37.08 4.58
CA TYR A 204 -40.33 38.19 5.51
C TYR A 204 -39.02 38.84 5.96
N GLY A 205 -38.00 38.03 6.26
CA GLY A 205 -36.64 38.51 6.54
C GLY A 205 -36.07 39.28 5.34
N ASP A 206 -36.14 38.70 4.15
CA ASP A 206 -35.65 39.29 2.90
C ASP A 206 -36.33 40.61 2.57
N SER A 207 -37.58 40.80 2.97
CA SER A 207 -38.30 42.07 2.83
C SER A 207 -37.54 43.24 3.47
N ARG A 208 -36.67 42.99 4.46
CA ARG A 208 -35.83 44.02 5.08
C ARG A 208 -34.66 44.47 4.20
N SER A 209 -34.12 43.59 3.36
CA SER A 209 -33.16 43.98 2.32
C SER A 209 -33.86 44.63 1.14
N VAL A 210 -35.03 44.11 0.72
CA VAL A 210 -35.89 44.77 -0.30
C VAL A 210 -36.21 46.20 0.11
N CYS A 211 -36.60 46.43 1.36
CA CYS A 211 -36.84 47.76 1.91
C CYS A 211 -35.61 48.64 2.10
N ASN A 212 -34.41 48.16 1.74
CA ASN A 212 -33.13 48.87 1.85
C ASN A 212 -32.76 49.30 3.29
N VAL A 213 -33.25 48.58 4.31
CA VAL A 213 -33.08 48.94 5.73
C VAL A 213 -32.13 48.04 6.50
N HIS A 214 -31.81 46.85 5.98
CA HIS A 214 -30.90 45.89 6.58
C HIS A 214 -30.04 45.19 5.51
N TRP A 215 -28.78 44.93 5.86
CA TRP A 215 -27.86 44.11 5.05
C TRP A 215 -28.27 42.63 5.09
N HIS A 216 -27.79 41.83 4.14
CA HIS A 216 -28.10 40.39 4.10
C HIS A 216 -27.64 39.68 5.38
N SER A 217 -26.43 39.96 5.85
CA SER A 217 -25.90 39.44 7.11
C SER A 217 -26.70 39.88 8.33
N ASP A 218 -27.30 41.08 8.33
CA ASP A 218 -28.19 41.52 9.42
C ASP A 218 -29.43 40.60 9.51
N ILE A 219 -29.95 40.14 8.36
CA ILE A 219 -31.12 39.24 8.28
C ILE A 219 -30.75 37.86 8.81
N VAL A 220 -29.67 37.27 8.30
CA VAL A 220 -29.21 35.93 8.70
C VAL A 220 -29.00 35.85 10.21
N GLU A 221 -28.35 36.88 10.78
CA GLU A 221 -28.03 36.88 12.21
C GLU A 221 -29.25 37.25 13.07
N GLY A 222 -30.23 37.96 12.50
CA GLY A 222 -31.56 38.11 13.10
C GLY A 222 -32.31 36.77 13.19
N GLN A 223 -32.26 35.95 12.15
CA GLN A 223 -32.85 34.61 12.13
C GLN A 223 -32.17 33.68 13.15
N ALA A 224 -30.84 33.74 13.25
CA ALA A 224 -30.07 32.99 14.25
C ALA A 224 -30.49 33.37 15.69
N MET A 225 -30.65 34.66 15.98
CA MET A 225 -31.16 35.12 17.28
C MET A 225 -32.56 34.60 17.57
N ALA A 226 -33.46 34.64 16.59
CA ALA A 226 -34.82 34.16 16.76
C ALA A 226 -34.87 32.67 17.11
N ALA A 227 -34.04 31.84 16.47
CA ALA A 227 -33.94 30.41 16.81
C ALA A 227 -33.48 30.19 18.26
N GLY A 228 -32.49 30.95 18.73
CA GLY A 228 -32.04 30.90 20.12
C GLY A 228 -33.10 31.37 21.12
N VAL A 229 -33.87 32.41 20.80
CA VAL A 229 -34.98 32.91 21.63
C VAL A 229 -36.11 31.90 21.69
N VAL A 230 -36.57 31.37 20.56
CA VAL A 230 -37.65 30.38 20.50
C VAL A 230 -37.27 29.14 21.32
N ALA A 231 -36.04 28.61 21.16
CA ALA A 231 -35.55 27.52 21.98
C ALA A 231 -35.58 27.83 23.49
N ARG A 232 -35.25 29.07 23.89
CA ARG A 232 -35.34 29.52 25.29
C ARG A 232 -36.79 29.65 25.76
N LEU A 233 -37.72 30.06 24.90
CA LEU A 233 -39.14 30.20 25.23
C LEU A 233 -39.78 28.87 25.64
N HIS A 234 -39.34 27.73 25.08
CA HIS A 234 -39.85 26.41 25.49
C HIS A 234 -39.59 26.06 26.96
N ALA A 235 -38.63 26.70 27.62
CA ALA A 235 -38.43 26.55 29.06
C ALA A 235 -39.47 27.31 29.91
N GLU A 236 -40.23 28.25 29.33
CA GLU A 236 -41.27 29.00 30.03
C GLU A 236 -42.62 28.27 30.02
N PRO A 237 -43.20 27.92 31.18
CA PRO A 237 -44.50 27.26 31.23
C PRO A 237 -45.63 28.05 30.57
N ALA A 238 -45.63 29.38 30.71
CA ALA A 238 -46.63 30.25 30.11
C ALA A 238 -46.58 30.23 28.57
N PHE A 239 -45.38 30.14 27.98
CA PHE A 239 -45.23 30.02 26.53
C PHE A 239 -45.75 28.68 26.03
N ARG A 240 -45.40 27.58 26.71
CA ARG A 240 -45.91 26.25 26.35
C ARG A 240 -47.44 26.16 26.45
N ALA A 241 -48.03 26.79 27.46
CA ALA A 241 -49.48 26.87 27.61
C ALA A 241 -50.14 27.64 26.45
N ASP A 242 -49.62 28.83 26.11
CA ASP A 242 -50.13 29.63 24.99
C ASP A 242 -49.91 28.94 23.63
N LEU A 243 -48.81 28.19 23.46
CA LEU A 243 -48.53 27.37 22.27
C LEU A 243 -49.53 26.22 22.09
N GLU A 244 -49.83 25.47 23.14
CA GLU A 244 -50.81 24.37 23.09
C GLU A 244 -52.25 24.89 22.93
N ALA A 245 -52.57 26.05 23.52
CA ALA A 245 -53.84 26.72 23.29
C ALA A 245 -53.99 27.17 21.83
N ALA A 246 -52.93 27.75 21.24
CA ALA A 246 -52.92 28.15 19.84
C ALA A 246 -53.02 26.96 18.87
N LYS A 247 -52.41 25.80 19.18
CA LYS A 247 -52.59 24.53 18.43
C LYS A 247 -54.05 24.10 18.41
N SER A 248 -54.68 24.09 19.57
CA SER A 248 -56.08 23.69 19.72
C SER A 248 -57.03 24.65 18.99
N GLU A 249 -56.76 25.96 19.10
CA GLU A 249 -57.50 27.03 18.43
C GLU A 249 -57.39 26.94 16.90
N LEU A 250 -56.19 26.75 16.36
CA LEU A 250 -55.99 26.62 14.92
C LEU A 250 -56.66 25.36 14.35
N ALA A 251 -56.59 24.24 15.08
CA ALA A 251 -57.27 23.01 14.69
C ALA A 251 -58.79 23.22 14.58
N ALA A 252 -59.40 23.96 15.51
CA ALA A 252 -60.82 24.30 15.47
C ALA A 252 -61.18 25.18 14.25
N ILE A 253 -60.38 26.22 13.98
CA ILE A 253 -60.65 27.15 12.87
C ILE A 253 -60.51 26.48 11.50
N ARG A 254 -59.56 25.55 11.36
CA ARG A 254 -59.40 24.77 10.12
C ARG A 254 -60.55 23.81 9.88
N ALA A 255 -61.16 23.25 10.94
CA ALA A 255 -62.37 22.45 10.80
C ALA A 255 -63.55 23.27 10.22
N ASP A 256 -63.59 24.58 10.50
CA ASP A 256 -64.60 25.51 10.01
C ASP A 256 -64.31 26.04 8.58
N ASN A 257 -63.23 25.59 7.92
CA ASN A 257 -62.81 26.00 6.57
C ASN A 257 -62.73 27.53 6.35
N VAL A 258 -62.40 28.29 7.40
CA VAL A 258 -62.31 29.75 7.30
C VAL A 258 -61.03 30.14 6.54
N THR A 259 -61.18 30.83 5.41
CA THR A 259 -60.06 31.28 4.59
C THR A 259 -59.48 32.61 5.08
N PRO A 260 -58.18 32.87 4.86
CA PRO A 260 -57.59 34.20 5.06
C PRO A 260 -58.32 35.29 4.28
N ALA A 261 -58.36 36.51 4.83
CA ALA A 261 -58.89 37.68 4.11
C ALA A 261 -57.89 38.27 3.09
N SER A 262 -56.62 37.89 3.17
CA SER A 262 -55.54 38.34 2.28
C SER A 262 -55.60 37.67 0.91
N ASP A 263 -55.19 38.37 -0.15
CA ASP A 263 -55.02 37.78 -1.47
C ASP A 263 -53.77 36.90 -1.51
N CYS A 264 -53.94 35.62 -1.19
CA CYS A 264 -52.84 34.67 -1.12
C CYS A 264 -52.24 34.34 -2.49
N ALA A 265 -52.96 34.59 -3.59
CA ALA A 265 -52.40 34.39 -4.93
C ALA A 265 -51.47 35.56 -5.29
N GLU A 266 -51.86 36.79 -4.95
CA GLU A 266 -51.02 37.98 -5.11
C GLU A 266 -49.76 37.91 -4.22
N GLU A 267 -49.89 37.50 -2.94
CA GLU A 267 -48.73 37.29 -2.06
C GLU A 267 -47.79 36.22 -2.65
N ALA A 268 -48.33 35.06 -3.07
CA ALA A 268 -47.51 34.00 -3.66
C ALA A 268 -46.79 34.47 -4.94
N ALA A 269 -47.46 35.24 -5.80
CA ALA A 269 -46.86 35.81 -7.00
C ALA A 269 -45.76 36.84 -6.66
N ALA A 270 -45.98 37.69 -5.65
CA ALA A 270 -45.01 38.69 -5.21
C ALA A 270 -43.78 38.08 -4.52
N LEU A 271 -43.94 36.92 -3.87
CA LEU A 271 -42.88 36.19 -3.18
C LEU A 271 -42.14 35.18 -4.09
N THR A 272 -42.66 34.90 -5.27
CA THR A 272 -41.98 34.06 -6.26
C THR A 272 -40.75 34.82 -6.79
N PRO A 273 -39.52 34.26 -6.66
CA PRO A 273 -38.33 34.89 -7.24
C PRO A 273 -38.52 35.09 -8.75
N PRO A 274 -38.07 36.20 -9.35
CA PRO A 274 -38.15 36.38 -10.80
C PRO A 274 -37.44 35.20 -11.51
N GLU A 275 -38.08 34.62 -12.52
CA GLU A 275 -37.49 33.64 -13.44
C GLU A 275 -36.33 34.30 -14.20
N SER A 276 -35.15 34.37 -13.56
CA SER A 276 -33.80 34.65 -14.10
C SER A 276 -32.82 35.16 -13.02
N VAL A 277 -32.92 34.65 -11.80
CA VAL A 277 -31.74 34.60 -10.91
C VAL A 277 -31.37 33.15 -10.76
N ASP A 278 -30.58 32.72 -11.72
CA ASP A 278 -29.68 31.57 -11.71
C ASP A 278 -29.73 30.74 -10.41
N THR A 279 -30.32 29.55 -10.50
CA THR A 279 -30.25 28.46 -9.50
C THR A 279 -28.82 27.89 -9.39
N THR A 280 -27.79 28.72 -9.56
CA THR A 280 -26.38 28.44 -9.30
C THR A 280 -25.92 28.89 -7.92
N LEU A 281 -26.84 29.13 -6.97
CA LEU A 281 -26.51 29.31 -5.55
C LEU A 281 -26.38 27.99 -4.77
N THR A 282 -26.14 26.88 -5.47
CA THR A 282 -25.38 25.71 -4.96
C THR A 282 -24.22 25.32 -5.88
N ALA A 283 -23.73 26.22 -6.73
CA ALA A 283 -22.36 26.10 -7.19
C ALA A 283 -21.47 26.74 -6.12
N ARG A 284 -21.06 25.95 -5.11
CA ARG A 284 -19.69 26.11 -4.62
C ARG A 284 -18.84 26.28 -5.88
N ALA A 285 -18.04 27.34 -5.97
CA ALA A 285 -17.08 27.48 -7.06
C ALA A 285 -16.40 26.12 -7.24
N GLN A 286 -16.83 25.37 -8.26
CA GLN A 286 -16.23 24.10 -8.58
C GLN A 286 -14.95 24.56 -9.26
N THR A 287 -13.91 24.68 -8.44
CA THR A 287 -12.56 24.93 -8.91
C THR A 287 -12.37 24.04 -10.13
N ASP A 288 -12.08 24.65 -11.29
CA ASP A 288 -11.77 23.89 -12.49
C ASP A 288 -10.76 22.81 -12.11
N ILE A 289 -11.18 21.55 -12.21
CA ILE A 289 -10.31 20.43 -11.86
C ILE A 289 -9.14 20.50 -12.83
N PRO A 290 -7.88 20.58 -12.36
CA PRO A 290 -6.73 20.65 -13.25
C PRO A 290 -6.81 19.53 -14.29
N LYS A 291 -6.54 19.82 -15.57
CA LYS A 291 -6.61 18.80 -16.64
C LYS A 291 -5.77 17.56 -16.33
N SER A 292 -4.67 17.72 -15.59
CA SER A 292 -3.83 16.63 -15.10
C SER A 292 -4.51 15.69 -14.09
N THR A 293 -5.59 16.14 -13.46
CA THR A 293 -6.39 15.40 -12.48
C THR A 293 -7.65 14.78 -13.10
N ILE A 294 -8.05 15.22 -14.30
CA ILE A 294 -9.19 14.65 -15.03
C ILE A 294 -8.73 13.40 -15.77
N THR A 295 -9.42 12.28 -15.56
CA THR A 295 -9.33 11.11 -16.43
C THR A 295 -10.17 11.38 -17.69
N PRO A 296 -9.57 11.40 -18.90
CA PRO A 296 -10.33 11.58 -20.13
C PRO A 296 -11.36 10.47 -20.33
N ASP A 297 -12.47 10.79 -21.00
CA ASP A 297 -13.53 9.81 -21.32
C ASP A 297 -13.03 8.64 -22.18
N SER A 298 -11.92 8.82 -22.90
CA SER A 298 -11.29 7.76 -23.66
C SER A 298 -9.77 7.92 -23.65
N VAL A 299 -9.05 6.83 -23.34
CA VAL A 299 -7.59 6.80 -23.22
C VAL A 299 -7.05 5.60 -24.00
N GLU A 300 -6.18 5.84 -24.97
CA GLU A 300 -5.49 4.78 -25.71
C GLU A 300 -4.30 4.23 -24.91
N THR A 301 -4.23 2.89 -24.79
CA THR A 301 -3.17 2.20 -24.05
C THR A 301 -2.70 0.93 -24.77
N ARG A 302 -1.64 0.29 -24.25
CA ARG A 302 -1.15 -1.00 -24.80
C ARG A 302 -2.15 -2.16 -24.67
N VAL A 303 -3.16 -2.04 -23.80
CA VAL A 303 -4.23 -3.03 -23.63
C VAL A 303 -5.52 -2.61 -24.36
N GLY A 304 -5.39 -1.64 -25.27
CA GLY A 304 -6.48 -1.06 -26.06
C GLY A 304 -7.07 0.20 -25.42
N THR A 305 -8.12 0.72 -26.06
CA THR A 305 -8.88 1.89 -25.60
C THR A 305 -9.56 1.62 -24.27
N LEU A 306 -9.41 2.54 -23.32
CA LEU A 306 -10.05 2.55 -22.01
C LEU A 306 -11.06 3.69 -21.95
N ASP A 307 -12.34 3.34 -21.79
CA ASP A 307 -13.43 4.31 -21.76
C ASP A 307 -13.91 4.57 -20.33
N PHE A 308 -14.17 5.84 -20.05
CA PHE A 308 -14.62 6.38 -18.77
C PHE A 308 -15.83 7.30 -18.96
N LYS A 309 -16.64 7.44 -17.92
CA LYS A 309 -17.69 8.46 -17.83
C LYS A 309 -17.60 9.13 -16.48
N ASP A 310 -17.31 10.43 -16.45
CA ASP A 310 -17.10 11.19 -15.21
C ASP A 310 -16.03 10.54 -14.29
N GLY A 311 -14.97 9.98 -14.89
CA GLY A 311 -13.91 9.24 -14.19
C GLY A 311 -14.24 7.79 -13.84
N MET A 312 -15.47 7.31 -14.06
CA MET A 312 -15.86 5.93 -13.79
C MET A 312 -15.57 5.02 -14.98
N PRO A 313 -14.87 3.88 -14.82
CA PRO A 313 -14.55 2.99 -15.93
C PRO A 313 -15.80 2.24 -16.44
N SER A 314 -15.86 2.04 -17.75
CA SER A 314 -16.85 1.11 -18.34
C SER A 314 -16.59 -0.34 -17.92
N LYS A 315 -17.57 -1.24 -18.09
CA LYS A 315 -17.37 -2.67 -17.84
C LYS A 315 -16.24 -3.26 -18.70
N ALA A 316 -16.18 -2.90 -19.98
CA ALA A 316 -15.12 -3.37 -20.88
C ALA A 316 -13.74 -2.84 -20.45
N THR A 317 -13.68 -1.61 -19.93
CA THR A 317 -12.48 -1.03 -19.31
C THR A 317 -12.05 -1.84 -18.09
N LEU A 318 -12.98 -2.15 -17.19
CA LEU A 318 -12.70 -2.97 -16.00
C LEU A 318 -12.17 -4.34 -16.39
N ASP A 319 -12.77 -5.01 -17.37
CA ASP A 319 -12.33 -6.33 -17.83
C ASP A 319 -10.87 -6.26 -18.35
N LYS A 320 -10.52 -5.27 -19.18
CA LYS A 320 -9.15 -5.07 -19.69
C LYS A 320 -8.15 -4.72 -18.58
N VAL A 321 -8.51 -3.81 -17.68
CA VAL A 321 -7.62 -3.32 -16.63
C VAL A 321 -7.35 -4.41 -15.60
N TYR A 322 -8.36 -5.18 -15.20
CA TYR A 322 -8.18 -6.27 -14.26
C TYR A 322 -7.47 -7.48 -14.87
N GLU A 323 -7.71 -7.81 -16.14
CA GLU A 323 -6.90 -8.81 -16.84
C GLU A 323 -5.43 -8.39 -16.90
N ASN A 324 -5.15 -7.11 -17.19
CA ASN A 324 -3.80 -6.58 -17.16
C ASN A 324 -3.19 -6.55 -15.75
N LEU A 325 -3.98 -6.23 -14.72
CA LEU A 325 -3.51 -6.22 -13.34
C LEU A 325 -3.12 -7.62 -12.88
N ASP A 326 -3.95 -8.62 -13.19
CA ASP A 326 -3.65 -10.02 -12.92
C ASP A 326 -2.42 -10.50 -13.69
N PHE A 327 -2.26 -10.06 -14.94
CA PHE A 327 -1.04 -10.32 -15.72
C PHE A 327 0.20 -9.70 -15.06
N VAL A 328 0.12 -8.46 -14.58
CA VAL A 328 1.23 -7.77 -13.90
C VAL A 328 1.59 -8.49 -12.61
N HIS A 329 0.60 -8.87 -11.79
CA HIS A 329 0.87 -9.63 -10.57
C HIS A 329 1.50 -11.00 -10.87
N ALA A 330 1.03 -11.70 -11.90
CA ALA A 330 1.61 -12.97 -12.34
C ALA A 330 3.06 -12.81 -12.83
N PHE A 331 3.30 -11.80 -13.66
CA PHE A 331 4.63 -11.46 -14.17
C PHE A 331 5.58 -11.12 -13.02
N ASP A 332 5.15 -10.27 -12.08
CA ASP A 332 5.94 -9.86 -10.93
C ASP A 332 6.18 -11.02 -9.96
N ALA A 333 5.20 -11.91 -9.76
CA ALA A 333 5.37 -13.13 -8.99
C ALA A 333 6.52 -13.96 -9.56
N PHE A 334 6.56 -14.19 -10.88
CA PHE A 334 7.69 -14.88 -11.51
C PHE A 334 9.01 -14.13 -11.32
N MET A 335 9.07 -12.87 -11.74
CA MET A 335 10.32 -12.09 -11.77
C MET A 335 10.93 -11.89 -10.37
N ASN A 336 10.09 -11.82 -9.33
CA ASN A 336 10.55 -11.59 -7.96
C ASN A 336 10.74 -12.85 -7.12
N THR A 337 10.27 -14.00 -7.58
CA THR A 337 10.37 -15.25 -6.81
C THR A 337 11.01 -16.41 -7.54
N TYR A 338 11.57 -16.19 -8.74
CA TYR A 338 12.32 -17.20 -9.47
C TYR A 338 13.37 -17.90 -8.61
N GLN A 339 14.10 -17.15 -7.77
CA GLN A 339 15.09 -17.70 -6.84
C GLN A 339 14.51 -18.69 -5.82
N GLY A 340 13.29 -18.45 -5.35
CA GLY A 340 12.61 -19.38 -4.43
C GLY A 340 12.19 -20.65 -5.14
N VAL A 341 11.58 -20.54 -6.32
CA VAL A 341 11.22 -21.71 -7.13
C VAL A 341 12.46 -22.49 -7.55
N ASN A 342 13.57 -21.82 -7.83
CA ASN A 342 14.87 -22.42 -8.15
C ASN A 342 15.39 -23.32 -7.03
N ILE A 343 15.53 -22.81 -5.80
CA ILE A 343 16.00 -23.65 -4.69
C ILE A 343 14.98 -24.73 -4.31
N PHE A 344 13.68 -24.45 -4.46
CA PHE A 344 12.63 -25.43 -4.21
C PHE A 344 12.66 -26.59 -5.21
N ASP A 345 12.85 -26.30 -6.49
CA ASP A 345 12.94 -27.31 -7.55
C ASP A 345 14.23 -28.13 -7.44
N MET A 346 15.32 -27.52 -6.96
CA MET A 346 16.52 -28.25 -6.56
C MET A 346 16.24 -29.28 -5.46
N ARG A 347 15.44 -28.91 -4.44
CA ARG A 347 15.01 -29.88 -3.41
C ARG A 347 14.14 -30.98 -4.00
N LYS A 348 13.18 -30.61 -4.85
CA LYS A 348 12.27 -31.55 -5.51
C LYS A 348 13.04 -32.57 -6.36
N GLY A 349 13.98 -32.12 -7.18
CA GLY A 349 14.86 -32.99 -7.97
C GLY A 349 15.68 -33.97 -7.12
N LEU A 350 16.16 -33.53 -5.95
CA LEU A 350 16.84 -34.40 -4.98
C LEU A 350 15.91 -35.46 -4.40
N LEU A 351 14.71 -35.07 -3.99
CA LEU A 351 13.69 -35.99 -3.46
C LEU A 351 13.29 -37.04 -4.51
N GLU A 352 13.09 -36.62 -5.75
CA GLU A 352 12.79 -37.50 -6.89
C GLU A 352 13.96 -38.44 -7.23
N ALA A 353 15.20 -37.99 -7.02
CA ALA A 353 16.40 -38.82 -7.11
C ALA A 353 16.61 -39.75 -5.89
N GLY A 354 15.71 -39.72 -4.91
CA GLY A 354 15.72 -40.57 -3.71
C GLY A 354 16.56 -40.03 -2.54
N VAL A 355 17.03 -38.79 -2.61
CA VAL A 355 17.78 -38.11 -1.55
C VAL A 355 16.79 -37.43 -0.61
N LYS A 356 16.66 -37.91 0.63
CA LYS A 356 15.72 -37.33 1.59
C LYS A 356 16.31 -36.09 2.25
N ASP A 357 15.46 -35.25 2.84
CA ASP A 357 15.93 -34.19 3.73
C ASP A 357 16.80 -34.80 4.85
N ASN A 358 17.84 -34.05 5.21
CA ASN A 358 18.92 -34.40 6.14
C ASN A 358 19.90 -35.47 5.62
N GLU A 359 19.76 -35.92 4.37
CA GLU A 359 20.74 -36.75 3.67
C GLU A 359 21.61 -35.91 2.72
N ILE A 360 22.78 -36.42 2.33
CA ILE A 360 23.74 -35.67 1.50
C ILE A 360 23.93 -36.38 0.17
N ILE A 361 23.81 -35.66 -0.94
CA ILE A 361 24.29 -36.11 -2.25
C ILE A 361 25.73 -35.61 -2.46
N ILE A 362 26.59 -36.45 -3.02
CA ILE A 362 27.98 -36.15 -3.34
C ILE A 362 28.29 -36.57 -4.78
N PHE A 363 29.06 -35.76 -5.50
CA PHE A 363 29.53 -36.04 -6.86
C PHE A 363 31.00 -36.46 -6.82
N SER A 364 31.24 -37.75 -6.54
CA SER A 364 32.59 -38.24 -6.24
C SER A 364 33.60 -38.23 -7.40
N GLU A 365 33.16 -38.23 -8.67
CA GLU A 365 34.02 -38.04 -9.86
C GLU A 365 33.71 -36.72 -10.58
N LEU A 366 33.23 -35.72 -9.84
CA LEU A 366 32.71 -34.43 -10.32
C LEU A 366 31.33 -34.54 -10.99
N MET A 367 30.61 -33.42 -10.97
CA MET A 367 29.35 -33.29 -11.70
C MET A 367 29.63 -33.21 -13.21
N ASP A 368 28.80 -33.88 -14.00
CA ASP A 368 28.92 -33.95 -15.47
C ASP A 368 27.64 -33.45 -16.15
N ALA A 369 27.65 -33.44 -17.48
CA ALA A 369 26.54 -32.93 -18.28
C ALA A 369 25.26 -33.77 -18.29
N LYS A 370 25.21 -34.88 -17.54
CA LYS A 370 23.97 -35.68 -17.42
C LYS A 370 22.99 -35.11 -16.43
N SER A 371 23.45 -34.36 -15.43
CA SER A 371 22.58 -33.65 -14.51
C SER A 371 22.29 -32.22 -15.00
N LEU A 372 21.07 -31.75 -14.75
CA LEU A 372 20.66 -30.39 -15.07
C LEU A 372 20.74 -29.54 -13.80
N TYR A 373 21.90 -28.90 -13.62
CA TYR A 373 22.15 -27.90 -12.59
C TYR A 373 22.54 -26.59 -13.23
N LEU A 374 21.94 -25.50 -12.76
CA LEU A 374 22.28 -24.15 -13.20
C LEU A 374 23.75 -23.84 -12.95
N THR A 375 24.48 -23.66 -14.06
CA THR A 375 25.89 -23.22 -14.14
C THR A 375 26.85 -23.87 -13.13
N ALA A 376 26.64 -25.15 -12.83
CA ALA A 376 27.57 -25.96 -12.03
C ALA A 376 28.97 -26.00 -12.65
N ASN A 377 29.99 -26.38 -11.87
CA ASN A 377 31.36 -26.57 -12.36
C ASN A 377 31.76 -28.06 -12.40
N SER A 378 32.79 -28.37 -13.19
CA SER A 378 33.41 -29.70 -13.23
C SER A 378 34.88 -29.61 -12.79
N ASP A 379 35.15 -28.79 -11.78
CA ASP A 379 36.50 -28.52 -11.25
C ASP A 379 36.63 -28.83 -9.74
N THR A 380 35.51 -29.01 -9.05
CA THR A 380 35.45 -29.24 -7.60
C THR A 380 34.43 -30.32 -7.25
N ILE A 381 34.66 -31.02 -6.15
CA ILE A 381 33.75 -32.04 -5.64
C ILE A 381 32.57 -31.34 -4.96
N TYR A 382 31.38 -31.48 -5.53
CA TYR A 382 30.14 -31.02 -4.91
C TYR A 382 29.64 -32.02 -3.87
N PHE A 383 29.14 -31.48 -2.76
CA PHE A 383 28.31 -32.21 -1.81
C PHE A 383 27.25 -31.26 -1.27
N HIS A 384 25.99 -31.70 -1.22
CA HIS A 384 24.92 -30.87 -0.71
C HIS A 384 23.71 -31.68 -0.24
N GLY A 385 22.81 -31.01 0.46
CA GLY A 385 21.55 -31.59 0.92
C GLY A 385 20.66 -30.51 1.52
N PHE A 386 19.39 -30.84 1.71
CA PHE A 386 18.44 -29.97 2.40
C PHE A 386 18.32 -30.38 3.85
N ILE A 387 18.30 -29.40 4.75
CA ILE A 387 18.11 -29.61 6.19
C ILE A 387 16.67 -29.21 6.52
N ASP A 388 15.90 -30.12 7.13
CA ASP A 388 14.54 -29.88 7.59
C ASP A 388 14.55 -29.46 9.07
N LEU A 389 14.17 -28.20 9.31
CA LEU A 389 14.09 -27.55 10.62
C LEU A 389 12.66 -27.59 11.20
N SER A 390 11.68 -28.16 10.49
CA SER A 390 10.26 -28.15 10.90
C SER A 390 10.01 -28.85 12.25
N LYS A 391 10.92 -29.75 12.66
CA LYS A 391 10.87 -30.50 13.93
C LYS A 391 11.79 -29.93 15.01
N GLY A 392 12.54 -28.86 14.73
CA GLY A 392 13.46 -28.24 15.67
C GLY A 392 14.83 -27.92 15.07
N PRO A 393 15.76 -27.42 15.89
CA PRO A 393 17.10 -27.07 15.43
C PRO A 393 17.90 -28.28 14.96
N MET A 394 18.71 -28.07 13.92
CA MET A 394 19.55 -29.09 13.30
C MET A 394 21.02 -28.65 13.31
N VAL A 395 21.92 -29.62 13.42
CA VAL A 395 23.36 -29.42 13.33
C VAL A 395 23.86 -29.93 11.98
N PHE A 396 24.66 -29.11 11.30
CA PHE A 396 25.48 -29.51 10.16
C PHE A 396 26.96 -29.50 10.57
N GLU A 397 27.65 -30.64 10.45
CA GLU A 397 29.11 -30.69 10.59
C GLU A 397 29.76 -30.47 9.23
N ALA A 398 30.45 -29.34 9.05
CA ALA A 398 31.10 -28.98 7.81
C ALA A 398 32.45 -29.72 7.67
N PRO A 399 32.75 -30.33 6.50
CA PRO A 399 34.07 -30.89 6.23
C PRO A 399 35.18 -29.84 6.25
N PRO A 400 36.36 -30.15 6.83
CA PRO A 400 37.54 -29.31 6.69
C PRO A 400 37.94 -29.11 5.22
N GLY A 401 38.52 -27.95 4.91
CA GLY A 401 38.98 -27.58 3.57
C GLY A 401 37.87 -27.32 2.55
N SER A 402 36.60 -27.33 2.98
CA SER A 402 35.47 -27.03 2.11
C SER A 402 35.29 -25.53 1.88
N LEU A 403 34.45 -25.21 0.90
CA LEU A 403 33.91 -23.89 0.62
C LEU A 403 32.42 -24.07 0.41
N GLY A 404 31.58 -23.45 1.23
CA GLY A 404 30.14 -23.60 1.08
C GLY A 404 29.33 -22.56 1.83
N LEU A 405 28.02 -22.70 1.67
CA LEU A 405 27.01 -21.80 2.18
C LEU A 405 25.81 -22.58 2.69
N ILE A 406 25.10 -21.96 3.62
CA ILE A 406 23.75 -22.34 4.00
C ILE A 406 22.83 -21.20 3.57
N ASP A 407 21.87 -21.53 2.70
CA ASP A 407 20.86 -20.61 2.18
C ASP A 407 19.47 -21.08 2.57
N ASP A 408 18.58 -20.12 2.79
CA ASP A 408 17.17 -20.38 3.05
C ASP A 408 16.37 -20.61 1.75
N MET A 409 15.10 -21.01 1.84
CA MET A 409 14.27 -21.34 0.65
C MET A 409 13.93 -20.16 -0.27
N TRP A 410 14.54 -18.99 -0.06
CA TRP A 410 14.47 -17.83 -0.95
C TRP A 410 15.86 -17.41 -1.46
N PHE A 411 16.87 -18.29 -1.36
CA PHE A 411 18.30 -18.01 -1.61
C PHE A 411 18.82 -16.79 -0.83
N ARG A 412 18.31 -16.57 0.38
CA ARG A 412 18.93 -15.61 1.30
C ARG A 412 20.02 -16.32 2.09
N TRP A 413 21.17 -15.67 2.12
CA TRP A 413 22.33 -16.10 2.88
C TRP A 413 21.99 -16.23 4.37
N VAL A 414 22.22 -17.42 4.93
CA VAL A 414 22.09 -17.70 6.37
C VAL A 414 23.46 -17.65 7.03
N ILE A 415 24.42 -18.44 6.53
CA ILE A 415 25.80 -18.48 7.02
C ILE A 415 26.71 -19.20 6.01
N ASP A 416 27.98 -18.78 5.90
CA ASP A 416 29.00 -19.52 5.16
C ASP A 416 29.65 -20.60 6.03
N PHE A 417 30.15 -21.66 5.39
CA PHE A 417 31.04 -22.64 6.03
C PHE A 417 32.29 -22.90 5.19
N GLY A 418 33.31 -23.47 5.82
CA GLY A 418 34.60 -23.67 5.21
C GLY A 418 35.42 -22.38 5.17
N GLY A 419 36.25 -22.19 4.14
CA GLY A 419 37.22 -21.09 4.08
C GLY A 419 36.66 -19.67 4.42
N PRO A 420 35.52 -19.25 3.85
CA PRO A 420 34.89 -17.96 4.17
C PRO A 420 34.04 -17.96 5.44
N GLY A 421 33.66 -19.15 5.92
CA GLY A 421 32.86 -19.32 7.12
C GLY A 421 33.64 -19.02 8.41
N PRO A 422 32.94 -19.01 9.56
CA PRO A 422 33.57 -18.80 10.85
C PRO A 422 34.54 -19.92 11.25
N ASP A 423 34.44 -21.12 10.66
CA ASP A 423 35.42 -22.20 10.86
C ASP A 423 36.72 -22.00 10.07
N ARG A 424 36.79 -21.04 9.14
CA ARG A 424 38.00 -20.69 8.37
C ARG A 424 38.64 -21.88 7.64
N GLY A 425 37.83 -22.87 7.30
CA GLY A 425 38.27 -24.09 6.60
C GLY A 425 38.78 -25.21 7.52
N GLU A 426 38.77 -25.04 8.85
CA GLU A 426 39.16 -26.10 9.79
C GLU A 426 38.05 -27.15 10.01
N GLY A 427 36.83 -26.89 9.51
CA GLY A 427 35.64 -27.68 9.80
C GLY A 427 34.99 -27.24 11.11
N GLY A 428 33.69 -27.50 11.26
CA GLY A 428 32.95 -26.99 12.41
C GLY A 428 31.52 -27.50 12.52
N LYS A 429 30.91 -27.27 13.68
CA LYS A 429 29.50 -27.62 13.94
C LYS A 429 28.64 -26.37 13.78
N TYR A 430 27.72 -26.41 12.84
CA TYR A 430 26.81 -25.32 12.53
C TYR A 430 25.42 -25.65 13.08
N LEU A 431 24.96 -24.92 14.09
CA LEU A 431 23.62 -25.08 14.64
C LEU A 431 22.66 -24.13 13.92
N ILE A 432 21.73 -24.70 13.15
CA ILE A 432 20.73 -23.95 12.41
C ILE A 432 19.42 -24.00 13.18
N LEU A 433 18.96 -22.83 13.59
CA LEU A 433 17.72 -22.66 14.35
C LEU A 433 16.53 -22.41 13.39
N PRO A 434 15.36 -23.02 13.62
CA PRO A 434 14.17 -22.78 12.81
C PRO A 434 13.59 -21.37 13.01
N PRO A 435 12.68 -20.95 12.11
CA PRO A 435 11.91 -19.73 12.26
C PRO A 435 11.14 -19.73 13.59
N GLY A 436 11.24 -18.63 14.34
CA GLY A 436 10.52 -18.48 15.61
C GLY A 436 11.07 -19.27 16.79
N TYR A 437 12.24 -19.93 16.67
CA TYR A 437 12.84 -20.67 17.78
C TYR A 437 13.22 -19.76 18.96
N ASP A 438 12.59 -20.02 20.12
CA ASP A 438 12.76 -19.33 21.40
C ASP A 438 13.34 -20.22 22.51
N GLY A 439 13.70 -21.47 22.17
CA GLY A 439 14.32 -22.41 23.11
C GLY A 439 15.79 -22.13 23.44
N PRO A 440 16.38 -22.91 24.36
CA PRO A 440 17.77 -22.73 24.80
C PRO A 440 18.78 -22.88 23.65
N VAL A 441 19.80 -22.01 23.65
CA VAL A 441 20.91 -22.01 22.69
C VAL A 441 22.20 -22.34 23.44
N PRO A 442 23.12 -23.14 22.87
CA PRO A 442 24.37 -23.47 23.55
C PRO A 442 25.24 -22.23 23.82
N GLU A 443 25.97 -22.25 24.93
CA GLU A 443 26.94 -21.21 25.32
C GLU A 443 28.19 -21.23 24.42
N GLY A 444 28.50 -22.37 23.78
CA GLY A 444 29.65 -22.51 22.89
C GLY A 444 29.73 -23.86 22.18
N GLY A 445 30.74 -24.02 21.33
CA GLY A 445 30.99 -25.25 20.56
C GLY A 445 30.21 -25.40 19.26
N PHE A 446 29.39 -24.39 18.91
CA PHE A 446 28.62 -24.33 17.66
C PHE A 446 28.69 -22.93 17.05
N TYR A 447 28.72 -22.87 15.72
CA TYR A 447 28.42 -21.66 14.97
C TYR A 447 26.91 -21.59 14.78
N VAL A 448 26.25 -20.69 15.51
CA VAL A 448 24.79 -20.61 15.54
C VAL A 448 24.28 -19.66 14.45
N ALA A 449 23.33 -20.12 13.64
CA ALA A 449 22.65 -19.31 12.64
C ALA A 449 21.13 -19.53 12.69
N ARG A 450 20.36 -18.58 12.17
CA ARG A 450 18.88 -18.61 12.20
C ARG A 450 18.32 -18.54 10.79
N SER A 451 17.42 -19.46 10.46
CA SER A 451 16.69 -19.43 9.20
C SER A 451 15.35 -18.71 9.34
N LYS A 452 14.88 -18.12 8.24
CA LYS A 452 13.50 -17.61 8.08
C LYS A 452 12.56 -18.62 7.41
N THR A 453 13.09 -19.76 6.98
CA THR A 453 12.37 -20.88 6.37
C THR A 453 12.59 -22.17 7.17
N ASN A 454 11.65 -23.11 7.07
CA ASN A 454 11.71 -24.43 7.66
C ASN A 454 12.73 -25.34 6.99
N HIS A 455 13.07 -25.11 5.72
CA HIS A 455 14.15 -25.83 5.05
C HIS A 455 15.31 -24.88 4.74
N VAL A 456 16.53 -25.41 4.73
CA VAL A 456 17.72 -24.70 4.23
C VAL A 456 18.54 -25.64 3.37
N LEU A 457 19.22 -25.09 2.36
CA LEU A 457 20.21 -25.81 1.56
C LEU A 457 21.57 -25.68 2.23
N ALA A 458 22.24 -26.80 2.52
CA ALA A 458 23.68 -26.81 2.78
C ALA A 458 24.40 -27.18 1.48
N PHE A 459 25.03 -26.20 0.83
CA PHE A 459 25.69 -26.37 -0.47
C PHE A 459 27.20 -26.21 -0.35
N GLY A 460 27.94 -27.29 -0.53
CA GLY A 460 29.38 -27.34 -0.36
C GLY A 460 30.10 -27.78 -1.61
N ARG A 461 31.33 -27.27 -1.76
CA ARG A 461 32.31 -27.82 -2.69
C ARG A 461 33.68 -27.90 -2.05
N SER A 462 34.49 -28.85 -2.50
CA SER A 462 35.87 -29.02 -2.05
C SER A 462 36.83 -29.18 -3.23
N PHE A 463 38.03 -28.63 -3.06
CA PHE A 463 39.08 -28.67 -4.06
C PHE A 463 39.76 -30.04 -4.07
N MET A 464 39.97 -30.60 -5.27
CA MET A 464 40.72 -31.85 -5.44
C MET A 464 42.16 -31.71 -4.96
N GLN A 465 42.76 -32.82 -4.51
CA GLN A 465 44.16 -32.87 -4.11
C GLN A 465 44.99 -33.44 -5.25
N ASN A 466 45.93 -32.68 -5.80
CA ASN A 466 46.78 -33.12 -6.93
C ASN A 466 45.97 -33.65 -8.13
N SER A 467 44.86 -32.99 -8.48
CA SER A 467 43.91 -33.45 -9.50
C SER A 467 43.29 -34.83 -9.24
N ASP A 468 43.28 -35.30 -7.99
CA ASP A 468 42.59 -36.52 -7.58
C ASP A 468 41.41 -36.18 -6.66
N PRO A 469 40.17 -36.58 -7.01
CA PRO A 469 39.00 -36.35 -6.17
C PRO A 469 38.96 -37.24 -4.91
N LYS A 470 39.58 -38.42 -4.93
CA LYS A 470 39.36 -39.48 -3.94
C LYS A 470 39.69 -39.08 -2.50
N PRO A 471 40.85 -38.47 -2.18
CA PRO A 471 41.18 -38.12 -0.79
C PRO A 471 40.16 -37.18 -0.15
N VAL A 472 39.61 -36.28 -0.96
CA VAL A 472 38.66 -35.25 -0.56
C VAL A 472 37.26 -35.84 -0.39
N VAL A 473 36.85 -36.73 -1.30
CA VAL A 473 35.60 -37.51 -1.15
C VAL A 473 35.61 -38.33 0.12
N ASP A 474 36.72 -39.03 0.41
CA ASP A 474 36.87 -39.82 1.62
C ASP A 474 36.83 -38.94 2.88
N LEU A 475 37.40 -37.73 2.83
CA LEU A 475 37.31 -36.74 3.92
C LEU A 475 35.87 -36.28 4.16
N ILE A 476 35.13 -35.91 3.11
CA ILE A 476 33.74 -35.47 3.20
C ILE A 476 32.89 -36.58 3.83
N ARG A 477 33.00 -37.82 3.34
CA ARG A 477 32.22 -38.97 3.85
C ARG A 477 32.46 -39.27 5.33
N ARG A 478 33.66 -38.99 5.84
CA ARG A 478 34.00 -39.18 7.26
C ARG A 478 33.51 -38.07 8.18
N THR A 479 33.37 -36.84 7.65
CA THR A 479 33.24 -35.63 8.47
C THR A 479 31.88 -34.94 8.33
N ALA A 480 31.29 -34.93 7.14
CA ALA A 480 29.98 -34.30 6.93
C ALA A 480 28.87 -35.08 7.64
N LYS A 481 28.06 -34.38 8.43
CA LYS A 481 26.89 -34.94 9.11
C LYS A 481 25.78 -33.91 9.23
N ILE A 482 24.54 -34.37 9.18
CA ILE A 482 23.34 -33.60 9.50
C ILE A 482 22.57 -34.37 10.57
N TYR A 483 22.27 -33.74 11.71
CA TYR A 483 21.53 -34.39 12.80
C TYR A 483 20.78 -33.40 13.69
N PRO A 484 19.70 -33.83 14.39
CA PRO A 484 18.98 -32.97 15.32
C PRO A 484 19.84 -32.49 16.49
N TYR A 485 19.71 -31.20 16.83
CA TYR A 485 20.26 -30.67 18.07
C TYR A 485 19.41 -31.10 19.26
N THR A 486 20.05 -31.38 20.39
CA THR A 486 19.37 -31.68 21.66
C THR A 486 19.56 -30.51 22.62
N PRO A 487 18.52 -29.70 22.88
CA PRO A 487 18.58 -28.60 23.83
C PRO A 487 18.99 -29.09 25.22
N GLY A 488 19.95 -28.39 25.84
CA GLY A 488 20.51 -28.80 27.12
C GLY A 488 21.59 -29.89 27.05
N GLY A 489 21.96 -30.31 25.85
CA GLY A 489 23.04 -31.25 25.59
C GLY A 489 24.40 -30.56 25.43
N ALA A 490 25.24 -31.11 24.54
CA ALA A 490 26.55 -30.55 24.24
C ALA A 490 26.46 -29.04 23.92
N GLY A 491 27.37 -28.26 24.51
CA GLY A 491 27.39 -26.79 24.41
C GLY A 491 26.59 -26.07 25.50
N THR A 492 25.84 -26.77 26.36
CA THR A 492 25.18 -26.18 27.55
C THR A 492 25.93 -26.63 28.81
N SER A 493 26.37 -25.69 29.65
CA SER A 493 27.01 -26.02 30.92
C SER A 493 25.99 -26.47 31.97
N ILE A 494 26.46 -27.24 32.95
CA ILE A 494 25.66 -27.56 34.14
C ILE A 494 25.29 -26.26 34.89
N ALA A 495 26.15 -25.23 34.85
CA ALA A 495 25.87 -23.96 35.49
C ALA A 495 24.66 -23.25 34.85
N GLU A 496 24.57 -23.25 33.51
CA GLU A 496 23.42 -22.69 32.79
C GLU A 496 22.13 -23.43 33.15
N PHE A 497 22.15 -24.77 33.21
CA PHE A 497 21.01 -25.55 33.71
C PHE A 497 20.59 -25.15 35.14
N LEU A 498 21.55 -24.94 36.04
CA LEU A 498 21.29 -24.56 37.43
C LEU A 498 20.71 -23.15 37.60
N THR A 499 20.69 -22.31 36.57
CA THR A 499 20.01 -21.00 36.59
C THR A 499 18.49 -21.12 36.51
N GLY A 500 17.96 -22.30 36.15
CA GLY A 500 16.53 -22.57 35.99
C GLY A 500 15.98 -22.30 34.59
N ASN A 501 16.80 -21.81 33.66
CA ASN A 501 16.38 -21.47 32.29
C ASN A 501 16.66 -22.58 31.25
N GLY A 502 17.33 -23.67 31.64
CA GLY A 502 17.74 -24.74 30.73
C GLY A 502 17.22 -26.13 31.10
N THR A 503 17.28 -27.06 30.15
CA THR A 503 17.15 -28.50 30.40
C THR A 503 18.53 -29.14 30.48
N LEU A 504 18.69 -30.25 31.22
CA LEU A 504 19.89 -31.07 31.15
C LEU A 504 19.58 -32.30 30.30
N ALA A 505 20.31 -32.48 29.20
CA ALA A 505 20.09 -33.59 28.29
C ALA A 505 21.41 -34.31 27.95
N ALA A 506 21.32 -35.62 27.74
CA ALA A 506 22.45 -36.38 27.21
C ALA A 506 22.64 -36.09 25.72
N ALA A 507 23.87 -36.23 25.23
CA ALA A 507 24.12 -36.18 23.79
C ALA A 507 23.37 -37.35 23.11
N PRO A 508 22.63 -37.10 22.01
CA PRO A 508 21.92 -38.17 21.31
C PRO A 508 22.91 -39.11 20.64
N GLN A 509 22.56 -40.39 20.55
CA GLN A 509 23.28 -41.32 19.69
C GLN A 509 22.97 -40.97 18.23
N LEU A 510 24.00 -40.57 17.48
CA LEU A 510 23.84 -40.16 16.09
C LEU A 510 23.77 -41.37 15.16
N ALA A 511 22.76 -41.40 14.28
CA ALA A 511 22.73 -42.34 13.17
C ALA A 511 23.87 -42.00 12.18
N PRO A 512 24.44 -42.98 11.46
CA PRO A 512 25.39 -42.69 10.38
C PRO A 512 24.76 -41.80 9.32
N GLN A 513 25.55 -40.83 8.82
CA GLN A 513 25.13 -39.99 7.70
C GLN A 513 24.90 -40.84 6.45
N VAL A 514 23.73 -40.67 5.82
CA VAL A 514 23.44 -41.28 4.53
C VAL A 514 23.99 -40.38 3.43
N PHE A 515 24.78 -41.00 2.54
CA PHE A 515 25.31 -40.34 1.35
C PHE A 515 24.77 -41.01 0.09
N HIS A 516 24.38 -40.19 -0.89
CA HIS A 516 23.97 -40.60 -2.22
C HIS A 516 25.02 -40.21 -3.24
N GLU A 517 25.30 -41.09 -4.20
CA GLU A 517 26.15 -40.75 -5.33
C GLU A 517 25.34 -39.98 -6.39
N GLY A 518 25.85 -38.84 -6.84
CA GLY A 518 25.28 -38.01 -7.90
C GLY A 518 26.02 -38.09 -9.23
N THR A 519 27.28 -38.53 -9.23
CA THR A 519 28.08 -38.65 -10.47
C THR A 519 27.39 -39.52 -11.51
N GLY A 520 27.26 -39.01 -12.74
CA GLY A 520 26.67 -39.73 -13.87
C GLY A 520 25.17 -39.96 -13.77
N LYS A 521 24.49 -39.45 -12.73
CA LYS A 521 23.04 -39.46 -12.64
C LYS A 521 22.44 -38.31 -13.45
N SER A 522 21.20 -38.50 -13.88
CA SER A 522 20.35 -37.44 -14.43
C SER A 522 19.44 -36.94 -13.32
N ILE A 523 19.75 -35.76 -12.79
CA ILE A 523 18.95 -35.07 -11.78
C ILE A 523 18.56 -33.72 -12.38
N ASP A 524 17.26 -33.45 -12.46
CA ASP A 524 16.75 -32.17 -12.92
C ASP A 524 16.50 -31.25 -11.74
N THR A 525 17.02 -30.03 -11.81
CA THR A 525 16.86 -28.99 -10.78
C THR A 525 16.47 -27.64 -11.38
N ILE A 526 16.04 -27.64 -12.65
CA ILE A 526 15.79 -26.42 -13.43
C ILE A 526 14.31 -26.05 -13.38
N PRO A 527 13.96 -24.87 -12.82
CA PRO A 527 12.57 -24.45 -12.75
C PRO A 527 11.87 -24.47 -14.10
N PRO A 528 10.61 -24.90 -14.13
CA PRO A 528 9.81 -24.87 -15.33
C PRO A 528 9.58 -23.42 -15.80
N SER A 529 9.37 -23.29 -17.10
CA SER A 529 9.16 -22.01 -17.79
C SER A 529 7.73 -21.87 -18.35
N ASP A 530 6.81 -22.69 -17.84
CA ASP A 530 5.39 -22.70 -18.21
C ASP A 530 4.51 -22.56 -16.95
N PHE A 531 3.21 -22.79 -17.09
CA PHE A 531 2.24 -22.65 -16.00
C PHE A 531 2.63 -23.42 -14.72
N SER A 532 3.31 -24.56 -14.83
CA SER A 532 3.72 -25.37 -13.68
C SER A 532 4.68 -24.63 -12.73
N TYR A 533 5.31 -23.54 -13.18
CA TYR A 533 6.04 -22.62 -12.30
C TYR A 533 5.19 -22.15 -11.12
N TYR A 534 3.94 -21.77 -11.36
CA TYR A 534 3.04 -21.30 -10.29
C TYR A 534 2.57 -22.42 -9.37
N GLU A 535 2.54 -23.66 -9.87
CA GLU A 535 2.24 -24.84 -9.04
C GLU A 535 3.40 -25.09 -8.06
N LEU A 536 4.64 -25.04 -8.53
CA LEU A 536 5.83 -25.15 -7.68
C LEU A 536 5.95 -23.97 -6.70
N LEU A 537 5.67 -22.74 -7.15
CA LEU A 537 5.63 -21.57 -6.26
C LEU A 537 4.58 -21.75 -5.16
N ASN A 538 3.41 -22.29 -5.49
CA ASN A 538 2.41 -22.62 -4.50
C ASN A 538 2.92 -23.69 -3.53
N GLU A 539 3.53 -24.78 -3.99
CA GLU A 539 4.10 -25.81 -3.11
C GLU A 539 5.12 -25.21 -2.13
N LEU A 540 6.02 -24.34 -2.60
CA LEU A 540 6.97 -23.61 -1.76
C LEU A 540 6.24 -22.78 -0.67
N VAL A 541 5.26 -21.97 -1.06
CA VAL A 541 4.46 -21.17 -0.12
C VAL A 541 3.75 -22.09 0.89
N GLN A 542 3.24 -23.23 0.47
CA GLN A 542 2.57 -24.18 1.36
C GLN A 542 3.52 -24.89 2.33
N GLN A 543 4.82 -25.01 2.03
CA GLN A 543 5.78 -25.67 2.91
C GLN A 543 6.49 -24.72 3.89
N GLU A 544 6.60 -23.43 3.52
CA GLU A 544 7.35 -22.45 4.30
C GLU A 544 6.46 -21.54 5.16
N PRO A 545 6.99 -20.92 6.24
CA PRO A 545 6.21 -19.98 7.04
C PRO A 545 5.61 -18.85 6.19
N ALA A 546 4.40 -18.38 6.52
CA ALA A 546 3.74 -17.29 5.81
C ALA A 546 4.55 -15.98 5.82
N THR A 547 5.39 -15.81 6.84
CA THR A 547 6.28 -14.65 7.03
C THR A 547 7.69 -14.88 6.46
N SER A 548 7.89 -15.97 5.71
CA SER A 548 9.22 -16.30 5.17
C SER A 548 9.66 -15.31 4.10
N LEU A 549 8.77 -14.65 3.37
CA LEU A 549 9.11 -13.59 2.42
C LEU A 549 8.39 -12.28 2.78
N ASP A 550 8.90 -11.16 2.27
CA ASP A 550 8.37 -9.82 2.53
C ASP A 550 6.90 -9.71 2.11
N ALA A 551 6.09 -8.98 2.89
CA ALA A 551 4.66 -8.88 2.66
C ALA A 551 4.31 -8.24 1.31
N GLU A 552 5.10 -7.25 0.85
CA GLU A 552 4.91 -6.61 -0.46
C GLU A 552 5.26 -7.57 -1.60
N LEU A 553 6.28 -8.43 -1.42
CA LEU A 553 6.60 -9.47 -2.40
C LEU A 553 5.56 -10.62 -2.40
N MET A 554 4.86 -10.85 -1.29
CA MET A 554 3.74 -11.81 -1.21
C MET A 554 2.44 -11.26 -1.78
N GLY A 555 2.25 -9.95 -1.86
CA GLY A 555 1.03 -9.33 -2.41
C GLY A 555 0.65 -9.87 -3.80
N PRO A 556 1.53 -9.77 -4.82
CA PRO A 556 1.26 -10.29 -6.16
C PRO A 556 0.96 -11.79 -6.20
N ILE A 557 1.63 -12.58 -5.36
CA ILE A 557 1.45 -14.04 -5.28
C ILE A 557 0.08 -14.38 -4.70
N ALA A 558 -0.33 -13.69 -3.64
CA ALA A 558 -1.66 -13.81 -3.06
C ALA A 558 -2.75 -13.36 -4.03
N ALA A 559 -2.51 -12.28 -4.80
CA ALA A 559 -3.46 -11.73 -5.76
C ALA A 559 -3.80 -12.71 -6.90
N ILE A 560 -2.83 -13.54 -7.33
CA ILE A 560 -3.07 -14.61 -8.32
C ILE A 560 -3.65 -15.89 -7.71
N GLY A 561 -3.95 -15.90 -6.41
CA GLY A 561 -4.61 -17.00 -5.72
C GLY A 561 -3.70 -18.00 -5.02
N ILE A 562 -2.39 -17.75 -4.96
CA ILE A 562 -1.45 -18.58 -4.19
C ILE A 562 -1.38 -18.04 -2.76
N VAL A 563 -2.06 -18.71 -1.84
CA VAL A 563 -2.19 -18.25 -0.45
C VAL A 563 -1.90 -19.41 0.50
N LYS A 564 -1.06 -19.18 1.51
CA LYS A 564 -0.74 -20.15 2.56
C LYS A 564 -2.02 -20.75 3.16
N GLY A 565 -2.08 -22.08 3.24
CA GLY A 565 -3.22 -22.83 3.79
C GLY A 565 -4.43 -22.93 2.86
N LYS A 566 -4.38 -22.40 1.64
CA LYS A 566 -5.46 -22.51 0.65
C LYS A 566 -5.01 -23.32 -0.58
N PRO A 567 -5.88 -24.16 -1.16
CA PRO A 567 -5.61 -24.80 -2.43
C PRO A 567 -5.43 -23.76 -3.55
N PHE A 568 -4.45 -23.98 -4.42
CA PHE A 568 -4.29 -23.20 -5.64
C PHE A 568 -5.12 -23.84 -6.77
N ALA A 569 -6.24 -23.21 -7.11
CA ALA A 569 -7.19 -23.70 -8.11
C ALA A 569 -7.67 -22.57 -9.03
N PRO A 570 -6.79 -22.01 -9.87
CA PRO A 570 -7.17 -20.93 -10.78
C PRO A 570 -8.19 -21.43 -11.82
N ASN A 571 -9.19 -20.61 -12.11
CA ASN A 571 -10.14 -20.90 -13.19
C ASN A 571 -9.46 -20.78 -14.57
N THR A 572 -10.18 -21.19 -15.63
CA THR A 572 -9.67 -21.17 -17.02
C THR A 572 -9.09 -19.82 -17.44
N ARG A 573 -9.74 -18.71 -17.03
CA ARG A 573 -9.28 -17.36 -17.37
C ARG A 573 -7.95 -17.04 -16.69
N MET A 574 -7.86 -17.23 -15.37
CA MET A 574 -6.62 -16.98 -14.62
C MET A 574 -5.49 -17.90 -15.10
N LYS A 575 -5.77 -19.18 -15.40
CA LYS A 575 -4.77 -20.11 -15.95
C LYS A 575 -4.19 -19.64 -17.30
N LYS A 576 -5.01 -19.04 -18.16
CA LYS A 576 -4.55 -18.41 -19.40
C LYS A 576 -3.64 -17.21 -19.10
N THR A 577 -4.09 -16.28 -18.25
CA THR A 577 -3.29 -15.10 -17.85
C THR A 577 -1.94 -15.49 -17.25
N LEU A 578 -1.91 -16.51 -16.38
CA LEU A 578 -0.68 -17.02 -15.79
C LEU A 578 0.26 -17.62 -16.84
N SER A 579 -0.26 -18.42 -17.77
CA SER A 579 0.50 -18.98 -18.90
C SER A 579 1.12 -17.88 -19.79
N ASP A 580 0.36 -16.83 -20.09
CA ASP A 580 0.83 -15.71 -20.89
C ASP A 580 1.91 -14.91 -20.13
N ALA A 581 1.70 -14.70 -18.82
CA ALA A 581 2.64 -13.98 -17.97
C ALA A 581 3.98 -14.70 -17.80
N VAL A 582 3.97 -16.03 -17.54
CA VAL A 582 5.23 -16.79 -17.41
C VAL A 582 5.98 -16.86 -18.74
N ALA A 583 5.29 -16.94 -19.87
CA ALA A 583 5.96 -16.89 -21.18
C ALA A 583 6.74 -15.59 -21.36
N LEU A 584 6.14 -14.43 -21.06
CA LEU A 584 6.82 -13.14 -21.16
C LEU A 584 7.87 -12.94 -20.07
N ALA A 585 7.59 -13.34 -18.82
CA ALA A 585 8.51 -13.20 -17.70
C ALA A 585 9.76 -14.05 -17.89
N ASN A 586 9.61 -15.28 -18.37
CA ASN A 586 10.73 -16.15 -18.74
C ASN A 586 11.57 -15.55 -19.88
N ALA A 587 10.93 -15.03 -20.93
CA ALA A 587 11.65 -14.34 -22.00
C ALA A 587 12.41 -13.10 -21.48
N THR A 588 11.83 -12.38 -20.54
CA THR A 588 12.44 -11.21 -19.89
C THR A 588 13.65 -11.62 -19.05
N ALA A 589 13.48 -12.58 -18.13
CA ALA A 589 14.55 -13.07 -17.27
C ALA A 589 15.72 -13.65 -18.09
N ARG A 590 15.41 -14.43 -19.13
CA ARG A 590 16.39 -14.95 -20.08
C ARG A 590 17.15 -13.83 -20.81
N SER A 591 16.45 -12.77 -21.22
CA SER A 591 17.09 -11.63 -21.90
C SER A 591 18.01 -10.86 -20.95
N LEU A 592 17.59 -10.63 -19.70
CA LEU A 592 18.42 -9.99 -18.67
C LEU A 592 19.65 -10.82 -18.29
N ALA A 593 19.51 -12.14 -18.29
CA ALA A 593 20.62 -13.06 -18.12
C ALA A 593 21.57 -12.96 -19.33
N MET A 594 21.09 -13.24 -20.53
CA MET A 594 21.95 -13.38 -21.72
C MET A 594 22.54 -12.05 -22.22
N ASN A 595 21.89 -10.93 -21.92
CA ASN A 595 22.30 -9.60 -22.37
C ASN A 595 21.91 -8.54 -21.30
N PRO A 596 22.74 -8.36 -20.26
CA PRO A 596 22.45 -7.41 -19.17
C PRO A 596 22.23 -5.99 -19.68
N ARG A 597 21.18 -5.33 -19.17
CA ARG A 597 20.85 -3.94 -19.54
C ARG A 597 21.73 -2.90 -18.83
N ASP A 598 22.17 -3.21 -17.61
CA ASP A 598 22.99 -2.32 -16.80
C ASP A 598 24.45 -2.38 -17.30
N PRO A 599 25.02 -1.27 -17.81
CA PRO A 599 26.42 -1.23 -18.22
C PRO A 599 27.39 -1.60 -17.09
N GLY A 600 27.00 -1.40 -15.82
CA GLY A 600 27.78 -1.76 -14.64
C GLY A 600 27.95 -3.26 -14.43
N ALA A 601 27.12 -4.09 -15.08
CA ALA A 601 27.29 -5.55 -15.04
C ALA A 601 28.51 -6.01 -15.85
N TYR A 602 28.96 -5.23 -16.85
CA TYR A 602 30.13 -5.54 -17.66
C TYR A 602 31.40 -5.20 -16.90
N TYR A 603 32.25 -6.20 -16.69
CA TYR A 603 33.42 -6.07 -15.82
C TYR A 603 34.51 -5.19 -16.45
N TYR A 604 34.73 -5.33 -17.75
CA TYR A 604 35.66 -4.51 -18.52
C TYR A 604 34.88 -3.57 -19.47
N PRO A 605 35.15 -2.25 -19.46
CA PRO A 605 34.48 -1.31 -20.33
C PRO A 605 34.59 -1.70 -21.82
N GLY A 606 33.45 -1.70 -22.53
CA GLY A 606 33.36 -2.02 -23.97
C GLY A 606 33.43 -3.51 -24.32
N LYS A 607 33.72 -4.38 -23.34
CA LYS A 607 33.85 -5.82 -23.55
C LYS A 607 32.56 -6.58 -23.23
N SER A 608 32.46 -7.82 -23.70
CA SER A 608 31.28 -8.69 -23.50
C SER A 608 31.29 -9.46 -22.17
N TRP A 609 32.36 -9.35 -21.37
CA TRP A 609 32.51 -10.05 -20.11
C TRP A 609 31.71 -9.38 -18.99
N PHE A 610 30.78 -10.11 -18.40
CA PHE A 610 29.88 -9.56 -17.37
C PHE A 610 29.72 -10.48 -16.16
N ASN A 611 29.27 -9.90 -15.06
CA ASN A 611 28.77 -10.61 -13.89
C ASN A 611 27.79 -9.68 -13.15
N PRO A 612 26.49 -10.06 -13.03
CA PRO A 612 25.48 -9.20 -12.41
C PRO A 612 25.76 -8.92 -10.93
N LEU A 613 26.54 -9.75 -10.25
CA LEU A 613 26.87 -9.58 -8.84
C LEU A 613 27.74 -8.33 -8.57
N PHE A 614 28.45 -7.79 -9.57
CA PHE A 614 29.23 -6.56 -9.38
C PHE A 614 28.37 -5.29 -9.25
N VAL A 615 27.10 -5.36 -9.63
CA VAL A 615 26.16 -4.25 -9.50
C VAL A 615 25.60 -4.16 -8.08
N GLY A 616 25.08 -5.29 -7.56
CA GLY A 616 24.31 -5.31 -6.31
C GLY A 616 24.92 -6.12 -5.16
N GLY A 617 26.07 -6.76 -5.35
CA GLY A 617 26.66 -7.65 -4.34
C GLY A 617 25.79 -8.88 -4.05
N ALA A 618 26.07 -9.57 -2.94
CA ALA A 618 25.32 -10.76 -2.52
C ALA A 618 23.87 -10.44 -2.09
N ASP A 619 23.62 -9.23 -1.60
CA ASP A 619 22.29 -8.80 -1.14
C ASP A 619 21.45 -8.20 -2.28
N PHE A 620 22.07 -8.02 -3.46
CA PHE A 620 21.54 -7.31 -4.61
C PHE A 620 21.07 -5.89 -4.27
N GLU A 621 21.81 -5.16 -3.44
CA GLU A 621 21.50 -3.79 -3.00
C GLU A 621 22.70 -2.85 -3.20
N THR A 622 23.88 -3.29 -2.78
CA THR A 622 25.12 -2.51 -2.83
C THR A 622 26.25 -3.33 -3.44
N PRO A 623 27.14 -2.74 -4.24
CA PRO A 623 28.34 -3.43 -4.72
C PRO A 623 29.19 -4.04 -3.60
N ALA A 624 30.11 -4.92 -3.99
CA ALA A 624 31.14 -5.47 -3.12
C ALA A 624 31.84 -4.40 -2.28
N ALA A 625 32.13 -4.70 -1.00
CA ALA A 625 32.88 -3.78 -0.15
C ALA A 625 34.24 -3.43 -0.77
N GLN A 626 34.65 -2.17 -0.67
CA GLN A 626 35.98 -1.76 -1.08
C GLN A 626 37.01 -2.30 -0.09
N ILE A 627 38.07 -2.92 -0.58
CA ILE A 627 39.18 -3.35 0.27
C ILE A 627 40.28 -2.29 0.16
N THR A 628 40.64 -1.72 1.31
CA THR A 628 41.68 -0.68 1.43
C THR A 628 42.75 -1.13 2.42
N PRO A 629 43.93 -0.48 2.45
CA PRO A 629 44.96 -0.78 3.45
C PRO A 629 44.47 -0.63 4.90
N GLU A 630 43.46 0.20 5.14
CA GLU A 630 42.85 0.40 6.47
C GLU A 630 41.75 -0.64 6.81
N GLY A 631 41.40 -1.51 5.88
CA GLY A 631 40.35 -2.52 6.03
C GLY A 631 39.24 -2.43 4.99
N ALA A 632 38.20 -3.23 5.18
CA ALA A 632 37.02 -3.27 4.32
C ALA A 632 36.10 -2.07 4.58
N LYS A 633 35.70 -1.37 3.52
CA LYS A 633 34.78 -0.23 3.54
C LYS A 633 33.51 -0.60 2.75
N PRO A 634 32.45 -1.10 3.41
CA PRO A 634 31.19 -1.38 2.75
C PRO A 634 30.51 -0.08 2.29
N TYR A 635 29.76 -0.16 1.20
CA TYR A 635 28.95 0.96 0.72
C TYR A 635 27.71 1.18 1.61
N PRO A 636 27.22 2.42 1.74
CA PRO A 636 25.98 2.68 2.44
C PRO A 636 24.81 1.98 1.72
N ARG A 637 23.87 1.45 2.51
CA ARG A 637 22.63 0.84 2.02
C ARG A 637 21.85 1.85 1.16
N THR A 638 21.37 1.39 0.00
CA THR A 638 20.62 2.24 -0.95
C THR A 638 19.12 2.23 -0.65
N GLY A 639 18.63 1.24 0.10
CA GLY A 639 17.22 1.07 0.42
C GLY A 639 16.41 0.36 -0.67
N TYR A 640 17.04 -0.09 -1.75
CA TYR A 640 16.36 -0.82 -2.84
C TYR A 640 17.26 -1.88 -3.48
N ARG A 641 16.65 -2.96 -3.98
CA ARG A 641 17.40 -4.00 -4.69
C ARG A 641 17.58 -3.71 -6.18
N THR A 642 18.72 -4.11 -6.72
CA THR A 642 19.00 -4.18 -8.16
C THR A 642 18.27 -5.39 -8.77
N LEU A 643 16.98 -5.25 -9.02
CA LEU A 643 16.09 -6.37 -9.41
C LEU A 643 16.56 -7.08 -10.69
N ASP A 644 16.96 -6.32 -11.72
CA ASP A 644 17.45 -6.90 -12.98
C ASP A 644 18.70 -7.76 -12.76
N ALA A 645 19.64 -7.30 -11.94
CA ALA A 645 20.85 -8.07 -11.60
C ALA A 645 20.51 -9.32 -10.78
N ARG A 646 19.55 -9.23 -9.85
CA ARG A 646 19.08 -10.38 -9.06
C ARG A 646 18.42 -11.44 -9.96
N THR A 647 17.50 -11.02 -10.83
CA THR A 647 16.84 -11.94 -11.76
C THR A 647 17.86 -12.53 -12.74
N SER A 648 18.77 -11.73 -13.28
CA SER A 648 19.86 -12.18 -14.15
C SER A 648 20.72 -13.26 -13.46
N PHE A 649 21.13 -13.02 -12.21
CA PHE A 649 21.93 -13.98 -11.44
C PHE A 649 21.18 -15.29 -11.18
N PHE A 650 19.99 -15.26 -10.57
CA PHE A 650 19.29 -16.49 -10.20
C PHE A 650 18.67 -17.23 -11.38
N TYR A 651 18.54 -16.59 -12.55
CA TYR A 651 18.16 -17.27 -13.78
C TYR A 651 19.32 -18.09 -14.36
N PHE A 652 20.57 -17.65 -14.15
CA PHE A 652 21.79 -18.34 -14.56
C PHE A 652 22.35 -19.31 -13.52
N ALA A 653 22.30 -18.95 -12.24
CA ALA A 653 23.14 -19.52 -11.21
C ALA A 653 22.35 -19.80 -9.92
N THR A 654 23.00 -20.53 -9.02
CA THR A 654 22.48 -20.96 -7.72
C THR A 654 23.47 -20.66 -6.61
N GLY A 655 22.94 -20.56 -5.38
CA GLY A 655 23.70 -20.22 -4.19
C GLY A 655 24.03 -18.73 -4.11
N ASN A 656 23.95 -18.16 -2.92
CA ASN A 656 24.22 -16.75 -2.68
C ASN A 656 25.07 -16.57 -1.43
N THR A 657 26.23 -15.92 -1.57
CA THR A 657 27.16 -15.73 -0.45
C THR A 657 27.98 -14.46 -0.66
N PRO A 658 28.32 -13.71 0.41
CA PRO A 658 29.29 -12.63 0.35
C PRO A 658 30.63 -13.05 -0.27
N ALA A 659 31.03 -14.31 -0.12
CA ALA A 659 32.28 -14.84 -0.67
C ALA A 659 32.34 -14.87 -2.21
N MET A 660 31.19 -14.83 -2.91
CA MET A 660 31.14 -14.76 -4.38
C MET A 660 31.41 -13.35 -4.92
N VAL A 661 31.34 -12.33 -4.07
CA VAL A 661 31.49 -10.91 -4.45
C VAL A 661 32.61 -10.20 -3.71
N MET A 662 33.44 -10.93 -2.97
CA MET A 662 34.54 -10.34 -2.21
C MET A 662 35.66 -9.82 -3.12
N ASN A 663 36.15 -8.62 -2.84
CA ASN A 663 37.35 -8.04 -3.46
C ASN A 663 38.62 -8.41 -2.68
N LEU A 664 38.78 -9.71 -2.36
CA LEU A 664 39.87 -10.22 -1.53
C LEU A 664 40.68 -11.27 -2.28
N THR A 665 42.00 -11.21 -2.15
CA THR A 665 42.93 -12.16 -2.77
C THR A 665 43.09 -13.44 -1.94
N GLY A 666 43.51 -14.53 -2.58
CA GLY A 666 43.87 -15.79 -1.90
C GLY A 666 42.73 -16.62 -1.33
N ILE A 667 41.48 -16.22 -1.57
CA ILE A 667 40.29 -16.94 -1.09
C ILE A 667 39.13 -16.71 -2.07
N GLY A 668 38.13 -17.61 -2.04
CA GLY A 668 36.92 -17.48 -2.83
C GLY A 668 37.13 -17.80 -4.30
N SER A 669 36.22 -17.31 -5.15
CA SER A 669 36.28 -17.46 -6.60
C SER A 669 35.55 -16.33 -7.29
N GLN A 670 36.02 -15.96 -8.48
CA GLN A 670 35.41 -14.93 -9.31
C GLN A 670 35.01 -15.51 -10.66
N TYR A 671 33.92 -14.96 -11.22
CA TYR A 671 33.25 -15.49 -12.40
C TYR A 671 33.05 -14.37 -13.41
N LEU A 672 33.40 -14.63 -14.66
CA LEU A 672 33.06 -13.77 -15.80
C LEU A 672 32.30 -14.59 -16.83
N MET A 673 31.05 -14.18 -17.08
CA MET A 673 30.17 -14.79 -18.07
C MET A 673 30.36 -14.09 -19.41
N VAL A 674 30.19 -14.83 -20.49
CA VAL A 674 30.13 -14.29 -21.86
C VAL A 674 29.15 -15.12 -22.68
N THR A 675 28.31 -14.42 -23.45
CA THR A 675 27.19 -14.99 -24.22
C THR A 675 27.26 -14.65 -25.70
N ALA A 676 28.11 -13.69 -26.07
CA ALA A 676 28.28 -13.20 -27.43
C ALA A 676 29.77 -12.99 -27.76
N ASP A 677 30.09 -13.07 -29.05
CA ASP A 677 31.43 -12.91 -29.58
C ASP A 677 31.86 -11.42 -29.69
N ALA A 678 33.05 -11.19 -30.24
CA ALA A 678 33.62 -9.87 -30.46
C ALA A 678 32.75 -8.94 -31.34
N ASN A 679 31.89 -9.50 -32.20
CA ASN A 679 30.94 -8.76 -33.04
C ASN A 679 29.57 -8.59 -32.37
N LYS A 680 29.41 -9.07 -31.14
CA LYS A 680 28.15 -9.10 -30.37
C LYS A 680 27.11 -10.07 -30.95
N ASP A 681 27.56 -11.06 -31.73
CA ASP A 681 26.70 -12.15 -32.18
C ASP A 681 26.68 -13.27 -31.12
N TYR A 682 25.50 -13.82 -30.84
CA TYR A 682 25.38 -14.98 -29.94
C TYR A 682 26.11 -16.20 -30.52
N PHE A 683 26.68 -17.03 -29.63
CA PHE A 683 27.45 -18.19 -30.06
C PHE A 683 26.58 -19.26 -30.76
N ASP A 684 26.95 -19.55 -32.01
CA ASP A 684 26.43 -20.66 -32.82
C ASP A 684 27.31 -21.91 -32.62
N GLY A 685 26.77 -22.97 -32.03
CA GLY A 685 27.53 -24.20 -31.72
C GLY A 685 28.06 -24.96 -32.93
N SER A 686 27.63 -24.62 -34.17
CA SER A 686 28.17 -25.20 -35.41
C SER A 686 29.50 -24.57 -35.85
N LYS A 687 29.84 -23.40 -35.31
CA LYS A 687 31.05 -22.64 -35.66
C LYS A 687 32.19 -22.89 -34.67
N ALA A 688 33.39 -22.47 -35.06
CA ALA A 688 34.57 -22.50 -34.21
C ALA A 688 34.87 -21.11 -33.65
N TYR A 689 35.13 -21.01 -32.35
CA TYR A 689 35.52 -19.79 -31.66
C TYR A 689 36.80 -20.01 -30.87
N ARG A 690 37.46 -18.91 -30.50
CA ARG A 690 38.63 -18.92 -29.62
C ARG A 690 38.61 -17.76 -28.63
N VAL A 691 39.26 -17.96 -27.49
CA VAL A 691 39.58 -16.90 -26.51
C VAL A 691 41.02 -17.04 -26.09
N THR A 692 41.73 -15.93 -25.97
CA THR A 692 43.12 -15.89 -25.52
C THR A 692 43.18 -15.31 -24.11
N LEU A 693 43.75 -16.08 -23.19
CA LEU A 693 44.08 -15.65 -21.84
C LEU A 693 45.54 -15.16 -21.82
N PRO A 694 45.83 -13.88 -21.58
CA PRO A 694 47.21 -13.40 -21.51
C PRO A 694 48.01 -14.08 -20.40
N LYS A 695 49.33 -14.12 -20.56
CA LYS A 695 50.26 -14.60 -19.52
C LYS A 695 49.96 -13.94 -18.17
N GLY A 696 50.06 -14.74 -17.10
CA GLY A 696 49.79 -14.27 -15.73
C GLY A 696 48.30 -14.24 -15.40
N ILE A 697 47.58 -15.31 -15.74
CA ILE A 697 46.17 -15.51 -15.38
C ILE A 697 46.02 -15.31 -13.85
N PRO A 698 45.14 -14.40 -13.37
CA PRO A 698 45.12 -13.96 -11.98
C PRO A 698 44.39 -14.96 -11.08
N GLN A 699 45.08 -16.05 -10.76
CA GLN A 699 44.59 -17.14 -9.91
C GLN A 699 45.74 -17.69 -9.05
N GLU A 700 45.45 -18.06 -7.81
CA GLU A 700 46.40 -18.76 -6.93
C GLU A 700 46.16 -20.27 -6.87
N ARG A 701 44.91 -20.72 -7.09
CA ARG A 701 44.56 -22.15 -7.07
C ARG A 701 44.46 -22.75 -8.47
N PHE A 702 43.46 -22.30 -9.23
CA PHE A 702 43.31 -22.66 -10.61
C PHE A 702 42.38 -21.72 -11.39
N TRP A 703 42.32 -21.88 -12.70
CA TRP A 703 41.28 -21.32 -13.57
C TRP A 703 40.58 -22.38 -14.41
N SER A 704 39.36 -22.07 -14.86
CA SER A 704 38.63 -22.91 -15.81
C SER A 704 37.67 -22.13 -16.70
N PHE A 705 37.46 -22.63 -17.91
CA PHE A 705 36.28 -22.38 -18.73
C PHE A 705 35.33 -23.57 -18.65
N THR A 706 34.03 -23.29 -18.71
CA THR A 706 33.00 -24.32 -18.85
C THR A 706 31.92 -23.83 -19.81
N VAL A 707 31.43 -24.71 -20.68
CA VAL A 707 30.40 -24.40 -21.67
C VAL A 707 29.02 -24.92 -21.22
N TYR A 708 28.02 -24.06 -21.39
CA TYR A 708 26.64 -24.29 -20.96
C TYR A 708 25.67 -24.20 -22.12
N ASP A 709 24.62 -25.00 -22.04
CA ASP A 709 23.49 -24.99 -22.95
C ASP A 709 22.60 -23.76 -22.68
N ASN A 710 22.21 -23.02 -23.73
CA ASN A 710 21.37 -21.82 -23.55
C ASN A 710 19.98 -22.17 -22.99
N GLN A 711 19.40 -23.31 -23.34
CA GLN A 711 18.05 -23.69 -22.96
C GLN A 711 17.97 -24.02 -21.47
N THR A 712 18.81 -24.96 -21.01
CA THR A 712 18.81 -25.48 -19.63
C THR A 712 19.68 -24.66 -18.69
N ARG A 713 20.64 -23.90 -19.21
CA ARG A 713 21.73 -23.23 -18.46
C ARG A 713 22.54 -24.20 -17.58
N SER A 714 22.46 -25.48 -17.92
CA SER A 714 23.30 -26.54 -17.39
C SER A 714 24.45 -26.81 -18.36
N PHE A 715 25.39 -27.68 -17.98
CA PHE A 715 26.48 -28.07 -18.88
C PHE A 715 25.96 -28.44 -20.27
N LEU A 716 26.68 -28.03 -21.32
CA LEU A 716 26.38 -28.49 -22.66
C LEU A 716 26.73 -29.98 -22.79
N ASP A 717 25.72 -30.83 -22.96
CA ASP A 717 25.90 -32.28 -23.09
C ASP A 717 26.48 -32.65 -24.46
N THR A 718 27.75 -33.02 -24.45
CA THR A 718 28.52 -33.47 -25.61
C THR A 718 29.27 -34.76 -25.28
N PRO A 719 29.81 -35.49 -26.27
CA PRO A 719 30.67 -36.64 -26.03
C PRO A 719 31.87 -36.38 -25.11
N GLN A 720 32.31 -35.12 -24.91
CA GLN A 720 33.33 -34.80 -23.92
C GLN A 720 32.92 -35.06 -22.46
N ARG A 721 31.61 -35.19 -22.17
CA ARG A 721 30.98 -35.39 -20.85
C ARG A 721 31.18 -34.25 -19.85
N TYR A 722 32.38 -33.70 -19.77
CA TYR A 722 32.78 -32.55 -18.97
C TYR A 722 33.19 -31.42 -19.92
N PRO A 723 32.30 -30.45 -20.23
CA PRO A 723 32.57 -29.43 -21.24
C PRO A 723 33.43 -28.30 -20.65
N ARG A 724 34.68 -28.62 -20.30
CA ARG A 724 35.62 -27.71 -19.63
C ARG A 724 37.02 -27.71 -20.26
N ALA A 725 37.74 -26.61 -20.01
CA ALA A 725 39.18 -26.45 -20.23
C ALA A 725 39.75 -25.64 -19.05
N GLY A 726 40.97 -25.93 -18.61
CA GLY A 726 41.58 -25.27 -17.45
C GLY A 726 42.91 -25.91 -17.09
N ASP A 727 43.55 -25.45 -16.02
CA ASP A 727 44.89 -25.93 -15.62
C ASP A 727 44.90 -27.29 -14.87
N GLN A 728 43.75 -27.81 -14.45
CA GLN A 728 43.67 -29.12 -13.82
C GLN A 728 43.67 -30.25 -14.86
N SER A 729 44.28 -31.38 -14.50
CA SER A 729 44.45 -32.55 -15.37
C SER A 729 43.38 -33.64 -15.20
N TYR A 730 42.36 -33.41 -14.36
CA TYR A 730 41.24 -34.30 -14.14
C TYR A 730 39.92 -33.52 -14.26
N PRO A 731 38.89 -34.05 -14.94
CA PRO A 731 38.81 -35.38 -15.55
C PRO A 731 39.37 -35.44 -16.98
N SER A 732 39.84 -34.30 -17.50
CA SER A 732 40.43 -34.13 -18.83
C SER A 732 41.82 -33.51 -18.74
N PRO A 733 42.71 -33.70 -19.74
CA PRO A 733 44.02 -33.07 -19.77
C PRO A 733 43.95 -31.55 -19.55
N ALA A 734 44.96 -31.02 -18.85
CA ALA A 734 45.08 -29.58 -18.60
C ALA A 734 45.33 -28.80 -19.90
N ALA A 735 44.86 -27.56 -19.95
CA ALA A 735 45.20 -26.60 -20.99
C ALA A 735 46.68 -26.26 -20.91
N GLU A 736 47.32 -26.19 -22.07
CA GLU A 736 48.75 -25.89 -22.18
C GLU A 736 48.97 -24.48 -22.72
N PRO A 737 49.93 -23.73 -22.17
CA PRO A 737 50.23 -22.40 -22.67
C PRO A 737 50.92 -22.44 -24.04
N ASP A 738 50.71 -21.36 -24.80
CA ASP A 738 51.43 -21.04 -26.02
C ASP A 738 52.88 -20.62 -25.70
N ALA A 739 53.74 -20.51 -26.72
CA ALA A 739 55.17 -20.24 -26.52
C ALA A 739 55.47 -18.88 -25.85
N ASP A 740 54.57 -17.90 -25.98
CA ASP A 740 54.65 -16.59 -25.33
C ASP A 740 54.12 -16.58 -23.88
N GLY A 741 53.60 -17.72 -23.41
CA GLY A 741 53.02 -17.92 -22.09
C GLY A 741 51.55 -17.51 -21.96
N SER A 742 50.89 -17.09 -23.06
CA SER A 742 49.44 -16.98 -23.12
C SER A 742 48.78 -18.37 -23.19
N THR A 743 47.46 -18.46 -23.07
CA THR A 743 46.73 -19.72 -23.26
C THR A 743 45.50 -19.46 -24.09
N THR A 744 45.44 -20.10 -25.27
CA THR A 744 44.28 -20.03 -26.15
C THR A 744 43.36 -21.23 -25.92
N VAL A 745 42.06 -20.97 -25.71
CA VAL A 745 41.01 -21.99 -25.60
C VAL A 745 40.09 -21.90 -26.82
N TYR A 746 39.80 -23.04 -27.43
CA TYR A 746 38.94 -23.18 -28.60
C TYR A 746 37.60 -23.82 -28.23
N PHE A 747 36.53 -23.34 -28.85
CA PHE A 747 35.18 -23.86 -28.72
C PHE A 747 34.70 -24.27 -30.12
N SER A 748 34.49 -25.56 -30.37
CA SER A 748 34.12 -26.04 -31.70
C SER A 748 33.51 -27.45 -31.66
N PRO A 749 32.68 -27.84 -32.65
CA PRO A 749 32.00 -29.13 -32.60
C PRO A 749 32.95 -30.32 -32.79
N THR A 750 34.06 -30.08 -33.49
CA THR A 750 35.16 -31.02 -33.69
C THR A 750 36.47 -30.38 -33.22
N GLN A 751 37.38 -31.21 -32.71
CA GLN A 751 38.70 -30.73 -32.27
C GLN A 751 39.49 -30.23 -33.49
N PRO A 752 39.99 -28.98 -33.49
CA PRO A 752 40.87 -28.52 -34.56
C PRO A 752 42.20 -29.28 -34.52
N THR A 753 42.72 -29.68 -35.70
CA THR A 753 43.90 -30.56 -35.82
C THR A 753 45.15 -30.09 -35.06
N ALA A 754 45.36 -28.78 -34.99
CA ALA A 754 46.53 -28.17 -34.34
C ALA A 754 46.30 -27.83 -32.85
N VAL A 755 45.11 -28.10 -32.30
CA VAL A 755 44.74 -27.71 -30.94
C VAL A 755 44.78 -28.93 -30.03
N LYS A 756 45.48 -28.81 -28.89
CA LYS A 756 45.60 -29.87 -27.90
C LYS A 756 44.26 -30.11 -27.19
N ARG A 757 44.04 -31.34 -26.70
CA ARG A 757 42.77 -31.73 -26.07
C ARG A 757 42.38 -30.85 -24.88
N GLY A 758 43.35 -30.42 -24.07
CA GLY A 758 43.11 -29.55 -22.90
C GLY A 758 42.74 -28.11 -23.25
N ASN A 759 43.03 -27.67 -24.48
CA ASN A 759 42.75 -26.32 -24.98
C ASN A 759 41.45 -26.27 -25.80
N TRP A 760 40.64 -27.33 -25.80
CA TRP A 760 39.43 -27.43 -26.62
C TRP A 760 38.22 -27.92 -25.83
N ILE A 761 37.11 -27.18 -25.95
CA ILE A 761 35.80 -27.57 -25.44
C ILE A 761 34.87 -27.85 -26.63
N GLN A 762 34.21 -29.01 -26.61
CA GLN A 762 33.30 -29.41 -27.65
C GLN A 762 31.99 -28.63 -27.58
N THR A 763 31.51 -28.14 -28.72
CA THR A 763 30.17 -27.55 -28.88
C THR A 763 29.23 -28.52 -29.63
N ASP A 764 27.93 -28.24 -29.61
CA ASP A 764 26.92 -28.99 -30.38
C ASP A 764 26.44 -28.16 -31.57
N PRO A 765 26.58 -28.63 -32.83
CA PRO A 765 26.11 -27.91 -34.01
C PRO A 765 24.63 -27.53 -34.02
N LYS A 766 23.80 -28.17 -33.18
CA LYS A 766 22.35 -27.95 -33.12
C LYS A 766 21.93 -27.01 -31.99
N ARG A 767 22.86 -26.51 -31.19
CA ARG A 767 22.56 -25.77 -29.96
C ARG A 767 23.38 -24.49 -29.86
N GLY A 768 22.76 -23.45 -29.30
CA GLY A 768 23.48 -22.27 -28.83
C GLY A 768 24.08 -22.53 -27.45
N TRP A 769 25.11 -21.78 -27.10
CA TRP A 769 25.82 -21.94 -25.83
C TRP A 769 26.31 -20.61 -25.27
N PHE A 770 26.76 -20.64 -24.02
CA PHE A 770 27.51 -19.57 -23.37
C PHE A 770 28.61 -20.18 -22.50
N THR A 771 29.56 -19.36 -22.04
CA THR A 771 30.66 -19.86 -21.20
C THR A 771 30.96 -18.95 -20.03
N ILE A 772 31.55 -19.53 -18.99
CA ILE A 772 31.98 -18.83 -17.78
C ILE A 772 33.46 -19.10 -17.58
N LEU A 773 34.25 -18.02 -17.47
CA LEU A 773 35.60 -18.04 -16.94
C LEU A 773 35.53 -18.02 -15.40
N ARG A 774 36.18 -18.97 -14.75
CA ARG A 774 36.31 -19.06 -13.30
C ARG A 774 37.76 -18.87 -12.89
N LEU A 775 37.97 -18.03 -11.89
CA LEU A 775 39.27 -17.78 -11.26
C LEU A 775 39.16 -18.13 -9.78
N TYR A 776 39.90 -19.13 -9.33
CA TYR A 776 39.84 -19.60 -7.94
C TYR A 776 40.98 -19.01 -7.14
N SER A 777 40.63 -18.34 -6.03
CA SER A 777 41.56 -17.52 -5.24
C SER A 777 42.23 -16.47 -6.13
N PRO A 778 41.47 -15.51 -6.68
CA PRO A 778 41.98 -14.53 -7.64
C PRO A 778 43.06 -13.64 -7.02
N THR A 779 44.02 -13.20 -7.84
CA THR A 779 45.04 -12.24 -7.42
C THR A 779 44.62 -10.79 -7.69
N GLN A 780 45.37 -9.82 -7.16
CA GLN A 780 45.05 -8.39 -7.28
C GLN A 780 44.85 -7.91 -8.73
N ALA A 781 45.57 -8.50 -9.69
CA ALA A 781 45.48 -8.13 -11.10
C ALA A 781 44.07 -8.35 -11.71
N PHE A 782 43.25 -9.23 -11.13
CA PHE A 782 41.84 -9.34 -11.49
C PHE A 782 41.06 -8.11 -11.03
N PHE A 783 41.17 -7.74 -9.75
CA PHE A 783 40.39 -6.67 -9.12
C PHE A 783 40.78 -5.28 -9.62
N ASP A 784 42.06 -5.04 -9.85
CA ASP A 784 42.58 -3.78 -10.43
C ASP A 784 42.37 -3.71 -11.95
N LYS A 785 41.82 -4.78 -12.55
CA LYS A 785 41.53 -4.91 -13.99
C LYS A 785 42.76 -4.71 -14.89
N THR A 786 43.96 -4.97 -14.37
CA THR A 786 45.22 -4.87 -15.12
C THR A 786 45.46 -6.09 -16.00
N TRP A 787 44.84 -7.23 -15.67
CA TRP A 787 44.76 -8.41 -16.53
C TRP A 787 43.35 -8.52 -17.12
N GLN A 788 43.24 -8.91 -18.39
CA GLN A 788 41.96 -9.08 -19.07
C GLN A 788 42.04 -10.15 -20.17
N PRO A 789 41.04 -11.05 -20.29
CA PRO A 789 40.96 -11.96 -21.42
C PRO A 789 40.66 -11.18 -22.73
N SER A 790 40.97 -11.78 -23.87
CA SER A 790 40.46 -11.29 -25.16
C SER A 790 38.93 -11.39 -25.21
N GLU A 791 38.31 -10.78 -26.21
CA GLU A 791 36.94 -11.20 -26.58
C GLU A 791 36.98 -12.65 -27.08
N VAL A 792 35.81 -13.31 -27.07
CA VAL A 792 35.65 -14.56 -27.79
C VAL A 792 35.51 -14.22 -29.28
N GLU A 793 36.37 -14.78 -30.11
CA GLU A 793 36.43 -14.47 -31.54
C GLU A 793 35.96 -15.67 -32.37
N LEU A 794 35.18 -15.40 -33.42
CA LEU A 794 34.91 -16.39 -34.47
C LEU A 794 36.21 -16.72 -35.21
N VAL A 795 36.55 -18.00 -35.30
CA VAL A 795 37.68 -18.49 -36.11
C VAL A 795 37.26 -18.44 -37.59
N LYS A 796 38.00 -17.66 -38.37
CA LYS A 796 37.76 -17.46 -39.81
C LYS A 796 38.35 -18.57 -40.66
#